data_AF-A0A962YUH9-F1
#
_entry.id   AF-A0A962YUH9-F1
#
_cell.length_a   1.000
_cell.length_b   1.000
_cell.length_c   1.000
_cell.angle_alpha   90.00
_cell.angle_beta   90.00
_cell.angle_gamma   90.00
#
_symmetry.space_group_name_H-M   'P 1'
#
loop_
_entity.id
_entity.type
_entity.pdbx_description
1 polymer ?
#
loop_
_entity_poly.entity_id
_entity_poly.type
_entity_poly.pdbx_seq_one_letter_code
_entity_poly.pdbx_strand_id
1 'polypeptide(L)'
;MAIVMEYGFSPIQHLIRWLYRRMPLARTSKIELAHRAFERYPQMFQNTAAYQRWRETRELAAPVFHAALATPVPEESIEAAQALVFPEFGSPRVSIIIPVYGKIAYTLHCLGSIQRSQPHTPYEVIVLDDCSPDRTPELLEQARGVRIIRNESNLGFLHSCNKAAGHARGDYLLFLNNDTEVLPGWLDELLETFADHADAGLVGSKLIYPDGRLQEAGGLIWCDGTGTNYGRDDDANQPEYNFLREVDYCSGASVMIPRILFERLGGFDQRFAPAYYEDTDLAFAVRQAGYRVVLQPFSRVIHFEGVTSGTDVSQGVKAYQRVNQDKFLDKWRDVLASHGTRDDDPWLACERGVQRRALIVDVTTPMPDKDSGSIDTLQYIRMMQDLGFKVVFCPHDLRHAGRYTEALQRRGVECLYQPYTASLSAHLEKRGVHYDLVMLERAHHAAQHIEAVRRYCRKARVIFNTVDLHFIREERQAQIERSSELAKQARRTRELEYGVMRQSDATIVISESEGEIVRKEWPDIRVAAIPYIRETQGSAAPFHLRQGLVFIGGFLFDPNIDAVHYFVGQIWPRIRQAVPDMRFMIVGSNMPAEVVALGKEPGVDIVGYVEHLAPLFARCRLSVAPLRYGAGIKGKIGTSLSYGVPCVATPIAAEGMGLTDRSNVMIGADAEHFADAVIEAHQDEALWNRLSENGLEFMERNFSYARGLQRLGTLIDEVFAAPQSISSGANR
;
A
#
# COMPACT_ATOMS: atom_id res chain seq x y z
N MET A 1 -35.91 -40.25 -1.54
CA MET A 1 -35.93 -38.81 -1.14
C MET A 1 -35.62 -38.64 0.34
N ALA A 2 -34.64 -39.39 0.84
CA ALA A 2 -33.93 -39.26 2.11
C ALA A 2 -32.55 -39.92 1.82
N ILE A 3 -31.45 -39.45 2.41
CA ILE A 3 -30.02 -39.70 2.03
C ILE A 3 -29.41 -38.63 1.10
N VAL A 4 -29.70 -37.33 1.32
CA VAL A 4 -28.85 -36.20 0.82
C VAL A 4 -28.90 -35.02 1.81
N MET A 5 -28.68 -35.27 3.10
CA MET A 5 -28.51 -34.20 4.10
C MET A 5 -27.21 -34.40 4.88
N GLU A 6 -26.08 -34.45 4.16
CA GLU A 6 -24.75 -34.64 4.79
C GLU A 6 -23.67 -33.70 4.27
N TYR A 7 -24.03 -32.66 3.51
CA TYR A 7 -23.12 -31.59 3.12
C TYR A 7 -23.83 -30.26 3.31
N GLY A 8 -23.18 -29.29 3.94
CA GLY A 8 -23.74 -27.98 4.34
C GLY A 8 -24.18 -27.05 3.19
N PHE A 9 -24.48 -27.58 2.01
CA PHE A 9 -25.13 -26.88 0.92
C PHE A 9 -26.61 -27.30 0.84
N SER A 10 -27.51 -26.35 0.64
CA SER A 10 -28.90 -26.72 0.33
C SER A 10 -28.93 -27.49 -1.01
N PRO A 11 -29.90 -28.41 -1.22
CA PRO A 11 -30.07 -29.10 -2.51
C PRO A 11 -30.14 -28.15 -3.71
N ILE A 12 -30.63 -26.93 -3.46
CA ILE A 12 -30.72 -25.86 -4.45
C ILE A 12 -29.34 -25.28 -4.77
N GLN A 13 -28.46 -25.09 -3.78
CA GLN A 13 -27.08 -24.63 -4.01
C GLN A 13 -26.25 -25.65 -4.80
N HIS A 14 -26.43 -26.95 -4.56
CA HIS A 14 -25.82 -28.00 -5.38
C HIS A 14 -26.30 -27.96 -6.82
N LEU A 15 -27.61 -27.79 -7.04
CA LEU A 15 -28.19 -27.66 -8.37
C LEU A 15 -27.67 -26.40 -9.08
N ILE A 16 -27.59 -25.27 -8.40
CA ILE A 16 -27.05 -24.02 -8.98
C ILE A 16 -25.58 -24.18 -9.35
N ARG A 17 -24.75 -24.77 -8.49
CA ARG A 17 -23.33 -25.01 -8.77
C ARG A 17 -23.14 -25.97 -9.94
N TRP A 18 -23.99 -26.99 -10.04
CA TRP A 18 -24.01 -27.94 -11.15
C TRP A 18 -24.43 -27.28 -12.46
N LEU A 19 -25.50 -26.47 -12.46
CA LEU A 19 -25.96 -25.69 -13.61
C LEU A 19 -24.90 -24.68 -14.07
N TYR A 20 -24.28 -23.97 -13.12
CA TYR A 20 -23.21 -23.01 -13.38
C TYR A 20 -22.00 -23.64 -14.10
N ARG A 21 -21.58 -24.83 -13.65
CA ARG A 21 -20.48 -25.57 -14.28
C ARG A 21 -20.84 -26.01 -15.70
N ARG A 22 -22.09 -26.45 -15.94
CA ARG A 22 -22.56 -26.95 -17.24
C ARG A 22 -23.05 -25.87 -18.22
N MET A 23 -23.22 -24.62 -17.79
CA MET A 23 -23.63 -23.55 -18.71
C MET A 23 -22.62 -23.40 -19.86
N PRO A 24 -23.06 -23.34 -21.13
CA PRO A 24 -22.18 -23.16 -22.28
C PRO A 24 -21.85 -21.66 -22.49
N LEU A 25 -21.35 -21.00 -21.44
CA LEU A 25 -20.97 -19.59 -21.45
C LEU A 25 -19.46 -19.44 -21.22
N ALA A 26 -18.88 -18.37 -21.77
CA ALA A 26 -17.51 -17.97 -21.46
C ALA A 26 -17.37 -17.70 -19.95
N ARG A 27 -16.18 -17.97 -19.39
CA ARG A 27 -15.94 -17.84 -17.93
C ARG A 27 -16.25 -16.42 -17.42
N THR A 28 -15.92 -15.39 -18.20
CA THR A 28 -16.24 -13.99 -17.91
C THR A 28 -17.75 -13.75 -17.81
N SER A 29 -18.53 -14.21 -18.79
CA SER A 29 -20.00 -14.11 -18.77
C SER A 29 -20.63 -14.90 -17.63
N LYS A 30 -20.04 -16.04 -17.26
CA LYS A 30 -20.48 -16.80 -16.07
C LYS A 30 -20.22 -16.03 -14.79
N ILE A 31 -19.05 -15.44 -14.63
CA ILE A 31 -18.70 -14.61 -13.46
C ILE A 31 -19.66 -13.43 -13.34
N GLU A 32 -19.95 -12.75 -14.46
CA GLU A 32 -20.89 -11.63 -14.45
C GLU A 32 -22.33 -12.06 -14.10
N LEU A 33 -22.77 -13.20 -14.63
CA LEU A 33 -24.06 -13.80 -14.26
C LEU A 33 -24.09 -14.17 -12.76
N ALA A 34 -22.99 -14.70 -12.23
CA ALA A 34 -22.87 -15.01 -10.80
C ALA A 34 -22.92 -13.73 -9.96
N HIS A 35 -22.24 -12.65 -10.37
CA HIS A 35 -22.31 -11.35 -9.69
C HIS A 35 -23.74 -10.81 -9.66
N ARG A 36 -24.46 -10.80 -10.80
CA ARG A 36 -25.87 -10.38 -10.85
C ARG A 36 -26.77 -11.27 -9.98
N ALA A 37 -26.48 -12.56 -9.90
CA ALA A 37 -27.20 -13.47 -9.02
C ALA A 37 -26.91 -13.18 -7.53
N PHE A 38 -25.66 -12.86 -7.19
CA PHE A 38 -25.26 -12.46 -5.84
C PHE A 38 -25.93 -11.16 -5.40
N GLU A 39 -26.09 -10.19 -6.30
CA GLU A 39 -26.83 -8.94 -6.05
C GLU A 39 -28.31 -9.19 -5.78
N ARG A 40 -28.93 -10.01 -6.62
CA ARG A 40 -30.38 -10.17 -6.63
C ARG A 40 -30.87 -11.15 -5.57
N TYR A 41 -30.03 -12.10 -5.15
CA TYR A 41 -30.39 -13.17 -4.20
C TYR A 41 -29.33 -13.40 -3.11
N PRO A 42 -28.91 -12.37 -2.35
CA PRO A 42 -27.80 -12.46 -1.41
C PRO A 42 -27.95 -13.56 -0.35
N GLN A 43 -29.16 -13.72 0.22
CA GLN A 43 -29.44 -14.73 1.25
C GLN A 43 -29.23 -16.17 0.76
N MET A 44 -29.35 -16.40 -0.55
CA MET A 44 -29.18 -17.73 -1.14
C MET A 44 -27.70 -18.15 -1.22
N PHE A 45 -26.82 -17.17 -1.30
CA PHE A 45 -25.39 -17.38 -1.50
C PHE A 45 -24.54 -16.97 -0.30
N GLN A 46 -25.13 -16.38 0.74
CA GLN A 46 -24.42 -15.89 1.94
C GLN A 46 -23.46 -16.90 2.57
N ASN A 47 -23.73 -18.20 2.51
CA ASN A 47 -22.83 -19.21 3.08
C ASN A 47 -21.81 -19.77 2.06
N THR A 48 -21.72 -19.19 0.86
CA THR A 48 -20.82 -19.65 -0.19
C THR A 48 -19.55 -18.80 -0.24
N ALA A 49 -18.39 -19.46 -0.37
CA ALA A 49 -17.10 -18.80 -0.49
C ALA A 49 -16.99 -17.81 -1.67
N ALA A 50 -17.76 -18.04 -2.74
CA ALA A 50 -17.76 -17.16 -3.90
C ALA A 50 -18.54 -15.85 -3.63
N TYR A 51 -19.66 -15.94 -2.92
CA TYR A 51 -20.42 -14.77 -2.50
C TYR A 51 -19.72 -13.99 -1.40
N GLN A 52 -19.09 -14.66 -0.44
CA GLN A 52 -18.32 -13.98 0.61
C GLN A 52 -17.19 -13.16 0.00
N ARG A 53 -16.40 -13.74 -0.92
CA ARG A 53 -15.41 -13.00 -1.71
C ARG A 53 -16.03 -11.86 -2.50
N TRP A 54 -17.14 -12.10 -3.19
CA TRP A 54 -17.81 -11.05 -3.96
C TRP A 54 -18.30 -9.89 -3.08
N ARG A 55 -18.91 -10.19 -1.93
CA ARG A 55 -19.43 -9.22 -0.97
C ARG A 55 -18.29 -8.41 -0.34
N GLU A 56 -17.24 -9.07 0.12
CA GLU A 56 -16.03 -8.43 0.64
C GLU A 56 -15.41 -7.48 -0.40
N THR A 57 -15.30 -7.91 -1.66
CA THR A 57 -14.80 -7.02 -2.74
C THR A 57 -15.72 -5.86 -3.07
N ARG A 58 -16.99 -5.88 -2.64
CA ARG A 58 -17.96 -4.79 -2.81
C ARG A 58 -18.04 -3.86 -1.60
N GLU A 59 -17.92 -4.40 -0.40
CA GLU A 59 -17.79 -3.60 0.83
C GLU A 59 -16.48 -2.79 0.83
N LEU A 60 -15.43 -3.29 0.16
CA LEU A 60 -14.15 -2.60 -0.07
C LEU A 60 -14.15 -1.61 -1.24
N ALA A 61 -15.18 -1.62 -2.10
CA ALA A 61 -15.39 -0.56 -3.08
C ALA A 61 -15.92 0.69 -2.36
N ALA A 62 -15.09 1.22 -1.46
CA ALA A 62 -15.30 2.54 -0.90
C ALA A 62 -15.33 3.53 -2.06
N PRO A 63 -16.23 4.53 -2.05
CA PRO A 63 -16.24 5.55 -3.07
C PRO A 63 -14.83 6.13 -3.16
N VAL A 64 -14.26 6.11 -4.38
CA VAL A 64 -13.20 7.07 -4.73
C VAL A 64 -13.71 8.41 -4.23
N PHE A 65 -12.92 9.05 -3.38
CA PHE A 65 -13.29 10.29 -2.70
C PHE A 65 -14.21 11.14 -3.58
N HIS A 66 -15.41 11.44 -3.11
CA HIS A 66 -16.21 12.46 -3.77
C HIS A 66 -15.67 13.80 -3.27
N ALA A 67 -15.25 14.66 -4.21
CA ALA A 67 -14.90 16.03 -3.91
C ALA A 67 -15.96 16.65 -3.02
N ALA A 68 -15.64 16.76 -1.72
CA ALA A 68 -16.44 17.51 -0.79
C ALA A 68 -16.48 18.94 -1.33
N LEU A 69 -17.67 19.41 -1.69
CA LEU A 69 -17.88 20.80 -2.03
C LEU A 69 -17.55 21.65 -0.81
N ALA A 70 -16.96 22.81 -1.03
CA ALA A 70 -16.64 23.75 0.04
C ALA A 70 -17.87 24.01 0.91
N THR A 71 -17.66 24.10 2.23
CA THR A 71 -18.73 24.58 3.09
C THR A 71 -18.96 26.08 2.85
N PRO A 72 -20.20 26.58 2.95
CA PRO A 72 -20.46 28.00 2.75
C PRO A 72 -19.63 28.86 3.72
N VAL A 73 -19.00 29.91 3.19
CA VAL A 73 -18.26 30.88 4.01
C VAL A 73 -19.26 31.57 4.95
N PRO A 74 -19.00 31.61 6.27
CA PRO A 74 -19.89 32.20 7.24
C PRO A 74 -19.99 33.73 7.09
N GLU A 75 -21.05 34.31 7.63
CA GLU A 75 -21.16 35.76 7.79
C GLU A 75 -20.14 36.30 8.81
N GLU A 76 -19.74 37.56 8.66
CA GLU A 76 -18.81 38.25 9.55
C GLU A 76 -19.49 38.63 10.89
N SER A 77 -19.65 37.66 11.78
CA SER A 77 -20.34 37.83 13.06
C SER A 77 -19.46 37.53 14.28
N ILE A 78 -19.79 38.17 15.41
CA ILE A 78 -19.13 37.93 16.70
C ILE A 78 -19.42 36.49 17.14
N GLU A 79 -20.62 35.98 16.89
CA GLU A 79 -21.05 34.63 17.23
C GLU A 79 -20.18 33.58 16.52
N ALA A 80 -19.85 33.80 15.24
CA ALA A 80 -18.96 32.92 14.49
C ALA A 80 -17.56 32.89 15.08
N ALA A 81 -17.04 34.04 15.51
CA ALA A 81 -15.72 34.12 16.14
C ALA A 81 -15.69 33.51 17.56
N GLN A 82 -16.74 33.72 18.37
CA GLN A 82 -16.85 33.14 19.72
C GLN A 82 -17.01 31.62 19.72
N ALA A 83 -17.50 31.03 18.62
CA ALA A 83 -17.60 29.58 18.45
C ALA A 83 -16.22 28.91 18.24
N LEU A 84 -15.16 29.67 18.00
CA LEU A 84 -13.80 29.18 17.84
C LEU A 84 -13.12 29.02 19.20
N VAL A 85 -12.87 27.76 19.57
CA VAL A 85 -12.26 27.36 20.83
C VAL A 85 -11.21 26.29 20.54
N PHE A 86 -9.94 26.69 20.62
CA PHE A 86 -8.81 25.81 20.40
C PHE A 86 -8.22 25.29 21.72
N PRO A 87 -7.81 24.02 21.78
CA PRO A 87 -7.09 23.48 22.93
C PRO A 87 -5.71 24.13 23.10
N GLU A 88 -5.32 24.41 24.33
CA GLU A 88 -3.97 24.88 24.65
C GLU A 88 -3.09 23.70 25.08
N PHE A 89 -2.07 23.40 24.28
CA PHE A 89 -1.07 22.39 24.60
C PHE A 89 0.21 23.04 25.15
N GLY A 90 0.73 22.51 26.25
CA GLY A 90 2.00 22.98 26.82
C GLY A 90 3.23 22.68 25.95
N SER A 91 3.13 21.69 25.06
CA SER A 91 4.19 21.30 24.12
C SER A 91 3.55 20.92 22.78
N PRO A 92 3.16 21.92 21.96
CA PRO A 92 2.63 21.64 20.62
C PRO A 92 3.72 21.00 19.76
N ARG A 93 3.35 20.03 18.93
CA ARG A 93 4.25 19.44 17.92
C ARG A 93 4.27 20.28 16.64
N VAL A 94 3.15 20.90 16.28
CA VAL A 94 3.02 21.75 15.10
C VAL A 94 2.56 23.15 15.48
N SER A 95 3.20 24.18 14.92
CA SER A 95 2.70 25.55 14.94
C SER A 95 2.08 25.89 13.59
N ILE A 96 0.75 26.05 13.57
CA ILE A 96 0.00 26.48 12.39
C ILE A 96 0.07 28.00 12.33
N ILE A 97 0.65 28.53 11.26
CA ILE A 97 0.89 29.96 11.04
C ILE A 97 -0.03 30.45 9.93
N ILE A 98 -0.88 31.41 10.25
CA ILE A 98 -1.87 31.98 9.33
C ILE A 98 -1.63 33.49 9.22
N PRO A 99 -1.02 33.99 8.13
CA PRO A 99 -0.93 35.42 7.87
C PRO A 99 -2.29 35.96 7.39
N VAL A 100 -2.67 37.14 7.86
CA VAL A 100 -3.98 37.75 7.57
C VAL A 100 -3.82 39.22 7.19
N TYR A 101 -4.47 39.63 6.12
CA TYR A 101 -4.66 41.03 5.74
C TYR A 101 -6.09 41.24 5.20
N GLY A 102 -7.02 41.44 6.12
CA GLY A 102 -8.46 41.53 5.89
C GLY A 102 -9.12 40.19 5.56
N LYS A 103 -10.35 40.26 5.01
CA LYS A 103 -11.18 39.11 4.61
C LYS A 103 -11.52 38.19 5.80
N ILE A 104 -11.90 38.80 6.93
CA ILE A 104 -12.17 38.08 8.19
C ILE A 104 -13.15 36.90 8.04
N ALA A 105 -14.16 36.98 7.16
CA ALA A 105 -15.06 35.86 6.87
C ALA A 105 -14.31 34.57 6.49
N TYR A 106 -13.29 34.67 5.64
CA TYR A 106 -12.46 33.54 5.21
C TYR A 106 -11.54 33.07 6.34
N THR A 107 -10.95 33.99 7.11
CA THR A 107 -10.14 33.63 8.28
C THR A 107 -10.95 32.84 9.30
N LEU A 108 -12.19 33.27 9.60
CA LEU A 108 -13.11 32.52 10.48
C LEU A 108 -13.49 31.15 9.89
N HIS A 109 -13.69 31.07 8.58
CA HIS A 109 -13.93 29.81 7.87
C HIS A 109 -12.77 28.84 8.01
N CYS A 110 -11.54 29.33 7.76
CA CYS A 110 -10.30 28.58 7.87
C CYS A 110 -10.11 28.04 9.30
N LEU A 111 -10.20 28.92 10.31
CA LEU A 111 -10.11 28.50 11.72
C LEU A 111 -11.20 27.49 12.09
N GLY A 112 -12.43 27.71 11.63
CA GLY A 112 -13.53 26.76 11.82
C GLY A 112 -13.25 25.40 11.19
N SER A 113 -12.63 25.36 10.00
CA SER A 113 -12.24 24.11 9.35
C SER A 113 -11.15 23.36 10.11
N ILE A 114 -10.17 24.06 10.68
CA ILE A 114 -9.15 23.45 11.55
C ILE A 114 -9.82 22.81 12.77
N GLN A 115 -10.71 23.53 13.45
CA GLN A 115 -11.45 23.01 14.60
C GLN A 115 -12.30 21.77 14.25
N ARG A 116 -12.96 21.76 13.08
CA ARG A 116 -13.74 20.61 12.59
C ARG A 116 -12.87 19.42 12.17
N SER A 117 -11.64 19.67 11.73
CA SER A 117 -10.72 18.61 11.28
C SER A 117 -10.23 17.70 12.41
N GLN A 118 -10.34 18.15 13.66
CA GLN A 118 -9.97 17.42 14.89
C GLN A 118 -8.63 16.68 14.81
N PRO A 119 -7.50 17.38 14.57
CA PRO A 119 -6.20 16.72 14.47
C PRO A 119 -5.83 15.93 15.74
N HIS A 120 -5.21 14.76 15.57
CA HIS A 120 -4.77 13.94 16.69
C HIS A 120 -3.47 14.45 17.34
N THR A 121 -2.67 15.15 16.54
CA THR A 121 -1.41 15.74 16.96
C THR A 121 -1.61 17.01 17.80
N PRO A 122 -0.89 17.21 18.92
CA PRO A 122 -0.88 18.49 19.63
C PRO A 122 -0.39 19.66 18.74
N TYR A 123 -1.16 20.75 18.66
CA TYR A 123 -0.83 21.90 17.80
C TYR A 123 -1.12 23.24 18.47
N GLU A 124 -0.52 24.32 18.00
CA GLU A 124 -0.95 25.69 18.30
C GLU A 124 -1.33 26.44 17.03
N VAL A 125 -2.23 27.41 17.15
CA VAL A 125 -2.62 28.29 16.04
C VAL A 125 -2.10 29.69 16.31
N ILE A 126 -1.28 30.20 15.40
CA ILE A 126 -0.73 31.55 15.41
C ILE A 126 -1.32 32.30 14.22
N VAL A 127 -2.16 33.29 14.50
CA VAL A 127 -2.68 34.21 13.48
C VAL A 127 -1.87 35.49 13.54
N LEU A 128 -1.23 35.84 12.42
CA LEU A 128 -0.53 37.11 12.31
C LEU A 128 -1.32 38.09 11.45
N ASP A 129 -1.91 39.08 12.11
CA ASP A 129 -2.64 40.18 11.50
C ASP A 129 -1.66 41.27 11.01
N ASP A 130 -1.51 41.40 9.70
CA ASP A 130 -0.62 42.34 9.04
C ASP A 130 -1.28 43.73 8.86
N CYS A 131 -1.80 44.28 9.96
CA CYS A 131 -2.56 45.53 10.03
C CYS A 131 -3.83 45.56 9.15
N SER A 132 -4.66 44.51 9.26
CA SER A 132 -5.91 44.38 8.50
C SER A 132 -6.80 45.63 8.57
N PRO A 133 -7.38 46.07 7.44
CA PRO A 133 -8.17 47.29 7.35
C PRO A 133 -9.66 47.11 7.72
N ASP A 134 -10.10 45.88 8.00
CA ASP A 134 -11.50 45.52 8.29
C ASP A 134 -11.70 45.14 9.77
N ARG A 135 -12.80 44.43 10.09
CA ARG A 135 -13.13 43.97 11.45
C ARG A 135 -12.27 42.81 11.95
N THR A 136 -11.20 42.44 11.23
CA THR A 136 -10.28 41.35 11.64
C THR A 136 -9.77 41.49 13.07
N PRO A 137 -9.24 42.65 13.52
CA PRO A 137 -8.73 42.77 14.89
C PRO A 137 -9.82 42.55 15.94
N GLU A 138 -10.99 43.16 15.74
CA GLU A 138 -12.15 43.07 16.63
C GLU A 138 -12.65 41.63 16.77
N LEU A 139 -12.79 40.92 15.65
CA LEU A 139 -13.37 39.58 15.63
C LEU A 139 -12.37 38.50 16.07
N LEU A 140 -11.08 38.63 15.71
CA LEU A 140 -10.07 37.66 16.17
C LEU A 140 -9.93 37.65 17.69
N GLU A 141 -10.06 38.80 18.36
CA GLU A 141 -10.04 38.89 19.83
C GLU A 141 -11.15 38.07 20.52
N GLN A 142 -12.21 37.71 19.79
CA GLN A 142 -13.31 36.89 20.32
C GLN A 142 -13.00 35.38 20.29
N ALA A 143 -12.02 34.94 19.49
CA ALA A 143 -11.61 33.55 19.40
C ALA A 143 -10.75 33.14 20.60
N ARG A 144 -10.93 31.92 21.12
CA ARG A 144 -10.19 31.41 22.29
C ARG A 144 -9.16 30.37 21.89
N GLY A 145 -7.99 30.40 22.55
CA GLY A 145 -6.89 29.45 22.29
C GLY A 145 -6.12 29.73 20.99
N VAL A 146 -6.40 30.83 20.30
CA VAL A 146 -5.64 31.32 19.14
C VAL A 146 -4.65 32.37 19.59
N ARG A 147 -3.39 32.27 19.16
CA ARG A 147 -2.37 33.26 19.47
C ARG A 147 -2.31 34.33 18.39
N ILE A 148 -2.71 35.54 18.73
CA ILE A 148 -2.80 36.65 17.77
C ILE A 148 -1.55 37.53 17.91
N ILE A 149 -0.90 37.80 16.79
CA ILE A 149 0.23 38.72 16.67
C ILE A 149 -0.17 39.79 15.66
N ARG A 150 0.06 41.06 15.98
CA ARG A 150 -0.30 42.17 15.09
C ARG A 150 0.93 42.97 14.65
N ASN A 151 0.98 43.34 13.38
CA ASN A 151 1.94 44.31 12.87
C ASN A 151 1.38 45.74 12.96
N GLU A 152 2.27 46.71 13.16
CA GLU A 152 1.92 48.14 13.18
C GLU A 152 1.74 48.72 11.77
N SER A 153 2.35 48.10 10.77
CA SER A 153 2.28 48.45 9.36
C SER A 153 2.22 47.19 8.49
N ASN A 154 1.79 47.33 7.23
CA ASN A 154 1.69 46.22 6.29
C ASN A 154 3.09 45.83 5.83
N LEU A 155 3.56 44.65 6.26
CA LEU A 155 4.89 44.13 5.95
C LEU A 155 4.87 43.13 4.77
N GLY A 156 3.69 42.70 4.34
CA GLY A 156 3.48 41.70 3.31
C GLY A 156 3.56 40.27 3.86
N PHE A 157 3.15 39.32 3.01
CA PHE A 157 3.08 37.89 3.34
C PHE A 157 4.40 37.36 3.89
N LEU A 158 5.50 37.60 3.17
CA LEU A 158 6.80 37.02 3.48
C LEU A 158 7.31 37.42 4.88
N HIS A 159 7.33 38.72 5.16
CA HIS A 159 7.81 39.23 6.44
C HIS A 159 6.90 38.83 7.60
N SER A 160 5.59 38.79 7.36
CA SER A 160 4.61 38.30 8.32
C SER A 160 4.86 36.84 8.68
N CYS A 161 5.00 35.95 7.68
CA CYS A 161 5.31 34.54 7.91
C CYS A 161 6.62 34.35 8.71
N ASN A 162 7.70 35.06 8.34
CA ASN A 162 8.97 34.99 9.06
C ASN A 162 8.85 35.47 10.51
N LYS A 163 8.12 36.57 10.77
CA LYS A 163 7.88 37.07 12.12
C LYS A 163 7.09 36.06 12.95
N ALA A 164 6.00 35.51 12.40
CA ALA A 164 5.19 34.49 13.08
C ALA A 164 5.98 33.20 13.36
N ALA A 165 6.87 32.80 12.46
CA ALA A 165 7.75 31.65 12.65
C ALA A 165 8.71 31.82 13.83
N GLY A 166 9.28 33.01 14.04
CA GLY A 166 10.13 33.31 15.22
C GLY A 166 9.40 33.24 16.56
N HIS A 167 8.08 33.12 16.51
CA HIS A 167 7.16 33.06 17.64
C HIS A 167 6.65 31.61 17.88
N ALA A 168 6.83 30.70 16.92
CA ALA A 168 6.36 29.32 17.00
C ALA A 168 7.10 28.49 18.06
N ARG A 169 6.38 27.54 18.68
CA ARG A 169 6.92 26.59 19.68
C ARG A 169 7.00 25.15 19.17
N GLY A 170 6.29 24.82 18.10
CA GLY A 170 6.24 23.49 17.52
C GLY A 170 7.58 23.02 16.94
N ASP A 171 7.74 21.71 16.82
CA ASP A 171 8.87 21.11 16.11
C ASP A 171 8.75 21.33 14.60
N TYR A 172 7.51 21.49 14.11
CA TYR A 172 7.17 21.74 12.72
C TYR A 172 6.41 23.05 12.59
N LEU A 173 6.70 23.78 11.51
CA LEU A 173 5.97 24.97 11.09
C LEU A 173 5.05 24.60 9.95
N LEU A 174 3.78 24.98 10.03
CA LEU A 174 2.81 24.82 8.96
C LEU A 174 2.29 26.18 8.54
N PHE A 175 2.68 26.63 7.35
CA PHE A 175 2.16 27.85 6.76
C PHE A 175 0.85 27.53 6.05
N LEU A 176 -0.22 28.24 6.41
CA LEU A 176 -1.56 28.04 5.89
C LEU A 176 -2.19 29.38 5.54
N ASN A 177 -2.66 29.55 4.30
CA ASN A 177 -3.36 30.77 3.91
C ASN A 177 -4.75 30.87 4.57
N ASN A 178 -5.21 32.10 4.83
CA ASN A 178 -6.49 32.34 5.48
C ASN A 178 -7.71 32.07 4.58
N ASP A 179 -7.54 32.02 3.26
CA ASP A 179 -8.57 31.68 2.26
C ASP A 179 -8.59 30.18 1.93
N THR A 180 -8.47 29.34 2.97
CA THR A 180 -8.47 27.88 2.88
C THR A 180 -9.55 27.23 3.73
N GLU A 181 -9.96 26.02 3.34
CA GLU A 181 -10.74 25.09 4.15
C GLU A 181 -9.99 23.74 4.18
N VAL A 182 -9.52 23.36 5.37
CA VAL A 182 -8.78 22.11 5.56
C VAL A 182 -9.75 20.93 5.75
N LEU A 183 -9.41 19.77 5.17
CA LEU A 183 -10.25 18.56 5.28
C LEU A 183 -9.79 17.64 6.43
N PRO A 184 -10.64 16.72 6.93
CA PRO A 184 -10.25 15.78 7.99
C PRO A 184 -8.96 15.01 7.67
N GLY A 185 -8.10 14.83 8.68
CA GLY A 185 -6.82 14.13 8.56
C GLY A 185 -5.67 14.94 7.95
N TRP A 186 -5.92 16.14 7.40
CA TRP A 186 -4.91 16.89 6.64
C TRP A 186 -3.59 17.15 7.39
N LEU A 187 -3.66 17.50 8.67
CA LEU A 187 -2.51 17.84 9.50
C LEU A 187 -1.69 16.59 9.82
N ASP A 188 -2.37 15.52 10.20
CA ASP A 188 -1.76 14.27 10.60
C ASP A 188 -1.06 13.61 9.39
N GLU A 189 -1.66 13.64 8.19
CA GLU A 189 -1.03 13.14 6.96
C GLU A 189 0.27 13.90 6.61
N LEU A 190 0.32 15.22 6.81
CA LEU A 190 1.57 15.99 6.62
C LEU A 190 2.65 15.55 7.61
N LEU A 191 2.28 15.41 8.89
CA LEU A 191 3.24 15.08 9.94
C LEU A 191 3.74 13.64 9.83
N GLU A 192 2.85 12.67 9.58
CA GLU A 192 3.19 11.25 9.40
C GLU A 192 4.13 11.06 8.21
N THR A 193 4.03 11.90 7.17
CA THR A 193 4.96 11.87 6.03
C THR A 193 6.41 12.08 6.47
N PHE A 194 6.70 12.94 7.45
CA PHE A 194 8.07 13.12 7.97
C PHE A 194 8.55 11.93 8.81
N ALA A 195 7.64 11.17 9.42
CA ALA A 195 7.99 9.95 10.15
C ALA A 195 8.34 8.81 9.20
N ASP A 196 7.58 8.66 8.11
CA ASP A 196 7.79 7.62 7.11
C ASP A 196 8.94 7.93 6.13
N HIS A 197 9.21 9.23 5.90
CA HIS A 197 10.23 9.72 4.98
C HIS A 197 11.15 10.70 5.70
N ALA A 198 12.17 10.17 6.39
CA ALA A 198 13.14 10.96 7.16
C ALA A 198 13.98 11.94 6.30
N ASP A 199 14.00 11.74 4.98
CA ASP A 199 14.63 12.60 3.98
C ASP A 199 13.71 13.74 3.47
N ALA A 200 12.45 13.79 3.89
CA ALA A 200 11.54 14.90 3.58
C ALA A 200 11.91 16.17 4.37
N GLY A 201 12.06 17.29 3.67
CA GLY A 201 12.33 18.60 4.26
C GLY A 201 11.16 19.57 4.14
N LEU A 202 10.28 19.39 3.16
CA LEU A 202 9.05 20.16 3.01
C LEU A 202 7.94 19.24 2.50
N VAL A 203 6.77 19.28 3.13
CA VAL A 203 5.60 18.50 2.71
C VAL A 203 4.44 19.44 2.46
N GLY A 204 3.86 19.40 1.27
CA GLY A 204 2.70 20.21 0.89
C GLY A 204 1.42 19.41 0.74
N SER A 205 0.30 20.09 0.97
CA SER A 205 -1.04 19.54 0.73
C SER A 205 -1.43 19.59 -0.75
N LYS A 206 -2.32 18.68 -1.15
CA LYS A 206 -3.04 18.79 -2.41
C LYS A 206 -4.12 19.86 -2.33
N LEU A 207 -4.15 20.75 -3.31
CA LEU A 207 -5.09 21.88 -3.37
C LEU A 207 -6.23 21.58 -4.32
N ILE A 208 -7.45 21.89 -3.89
CA ILE A 208 -8.70 21.63 -4.61
C ILE A 208 -9.50 22.93 -4.68
N TYR A 209 -10.16 23.18 -5.81
CA TYR A 209 -11.10 24.28 -5.93
C TYR A 209 -12.40 24.00 -5.16
N PRO A 210 -13.17 25.03 -4.77
CA PRO A 210 -14.46 24.85 -4.10
C PRO A 210 -15.49 24.00 -4.86
N ASP A 211 -15.37 23.93 -6.19
CA ASP A 211 -16.21 23.12 -7.08
C ASP A 211 -15.75 21.65 -7.21
N GLY A 212 -14.67 21.29 -6.52
CA GLY A 212 -14.11 19.95 -6.48
C GLY A 212 -13.06 19.64 -7.55
N ARG A 213 -12.82 20.55 -8.51
CA ARG A 213 -11.74 20.39 -9.49
C ARG A 213 -10.37 20.52 -8.83
N LEU A 214 -9.37 19.88 -9.41
CA LEU A 214 -7.99 19.97 -8.95
C LEU A 214 -7.45 21.38 -9.19
N GLN A 215 -6.82 21.96 -8.16
CA GLN A 215 -6.09 23.22 -8.30
C GLN A 215 -4.60 22.95 -8.46
N GLU A 216 -4.05 22.07 -7.63
CA GLU A 216 -2.62 21.74 -7.65
C GLU A 216 -2.35 20.36 -7.02
N ALA A 217 -1.65 19.51 -7.76
CA ALA A 217 -1.02 18.28 -7.26
C ALA A 217 0.52 18.41 -7.31
N GLY A 218 1.03 19.47 -6.70
CA GLY A 218 2.42 19.92 -6.81
C GLY A 218 2.66 20.89 -7.96
N GLY A 219 3.67 21.73 -7.81
CA GLY A 219 4.10 22.69 -8.81
C GLY A 219 5.27 22.19 -9.64
N LEU A 220 5.29 22.59 -10.91
CA LEU A 220 6.39 22.39 -11.86
C LEU A 220 7.08 23.71 -12.12
N ILE A 221 8.41 23.70 -12.14
CA ILE A 221 9.20 24.84 -12.59
C ILE A 221 9.93 24.49 -13.89
N TRP A 222 9.81 25.36 -14.89
CA TRP A 222 10.45 25.20 -16.20
C TRP A 222 11.80 25.93 -16.25
N CYS A 223 12.59 25.67 -17.29
CA CYS A 223 13.93 26.23 -17.44
C CYS A 223 13.98 27.78 -17.48
N ASP A 224 12.88 28.42 -17.85
CA ASP A 224 12.71 29.89 -17.86
C ASP A 224 12.21 30.45 -16.51
N GLY A 225 12.13 29.60 -15.48
CA GLY A 225 11.63 29.95 -14.17
C GLY A 225 10.12 30.05 -14.07
N THR A 226 9.35 29.83 -15.15
CA THR A 226 7.88 29.86 -15.07
C THR A 226 7.34 28.65 -14.29
N GLY A 227 6.22 28.86 -13.59
CA GLY A 227 5.50 27.82 -12.86
C GLY A 227 4.31 27.24 -13.63
N THR A 228 3.99 25.97 -13.35
CA THR A 228 2.73 25.32 -13.72
C THR A 228 2.22 24.49 -12.55
N ASN A 229 0.98 24.72 -12.14
CA ASN A 229 0.31 23.87 -11.16
C ASN A 229 -0.12 22.56 -11.84
N TYR A 230 0.46 21.44 -11.43
CA TYR A 230 0.22 20.16 -12.08
C TYR A 230 -1.22 19.68 -11.85
N GLY A 231 -1.91 19.34 -12.93
CA GLY A 231 -3.30 18.89 -12.92
C GLY A 231 -4.35 19.99 -12.71
N ARG A 232 -3.99 21.28 -12.86
CA ARG A 232 -4.95 22.39 -12.73
C ARG A 232 -6.18 22.18 -13.63
N ASP A 233 -7.35 22.44 -13.06
CA ASP A 233 -8.69 22.31 -13.67
C ASP A 233 -9.14 20.89 -14.00
N ASP A 234 -8.34 19.87 -13.67
CA ASP A 234 -8.63 18.46 -13.93
C ASP A 234 -9.45 17.81 -12.80
N ASP A 235 -9.84 16.54 -12.95
CA ASP A 235 -10.44 15.76 -11.87
C ASP A 235 -9.40 15.43 -10.79
N ALA A 236 -9.65 15.90 -9.57
CA ALA A 236 -8.78 15.66 -8.42
C ALA A 236 -8.59 14.17 -8.09
N ASN A 237 -9.44 13.28 -8.57
CA ASN A 237 -9.39 11.85 -8.26
C ASN A 237 -8.63 10.99 -9.28
N GLN A 238 -8.06 11.57 -10.34
CA GLN A 238 -7.26 10.78 -11.28
C GLN A 238 -6.05 10.10 -10.59
N PRO A 239 -5.72 8.85 -10.94
CA PRO A 239 -4.58 8.10 -10.39
C PRO A 239 -3.27 8.90 -10.32
N GLU A 240 -2.95 9.66 -11.38
CA GLU A 240 -1.71 10.41 -11.51
C GLU A 240 -1.55 11.57 -10.50
N TYR A 241 -2.60 11.93 -9.77
CA TYR A 241 -2.60 12.98 -8.76
C TYR A 241 -2.75 12.48 -7.32
N ASN A 242 -2.86 11.16 -7.11
CA ASN A 242 -3.26 10.58 -5.83
C ASN A 242 -2.21 9.62 -5.26
N PHE A 243 -0.93 9.91 -5.42
CA PHE A 243 0.15 9.21 -4.71
C PHE A 243 1.19 10.20 -4.19
N LEU A 244 1.91 9.83 -3.14
CA LEU A 244 2.99 10.61 -2.57
C LEU A 244 4.11 10.81 -3.59
N ARG A 245 4.46 12.06 -3.88
CA ARG A 245 5.37 12.39 -4.98
C ARG A 245 6.35 13.49 -4.58
N GLU A 246 7.59 13.35 -5.01
CA GLU A 246 8.55 14.45 -4.98
C GLU A 246 8.24 15.47 -6.08
N VAL A 247 8.20 16.75 -5.73
CA VAL A 247 7.77 17.84 -6.62
C VAL A 247 8.78 18.99 -6.58
N ASP A 248 8.73 19.88 -7.58
CA ASP A 248 9.65 21.03 -7.61
C ASP A 248 9.36 22.00 -6.47
N TYR A 249 8.08 22.27 -6.21
CA TYR A 249 7.58 23.04 -5.08
C TYR A 249 6.12 22.67 -4.76
N CYS A 250 5.65 23.12 -3.60
CA CYS A 250 4.24 23.16 -3.24
C CYS A 250 3.86 24.61 -2.95
N SER A 251 2.69 25.04 -3.41
CA SER A 251 2.21 26.40 -3.14
C SER A 251 2.11 26.67 -1.64
N GLY A 252 2.53 27.87 -1.22
CA GLY A 252 2.51 28.33 0.18
C GLY A 252 1.12 28.37 0.86
N ALA A 253 0.06 27.96 0.15
CA ALA A 253 -1.28 27.82 0.68
C ALA A 253 -1.40 26.80 1.82
N SER A 254 -0.60 25.72 1.79
CA SER A 254 -0.51 24.73 2.88
C SER A 254 0.79 23.92 2.77
N VAL A 255 1.83 24.32 3.51
CA VAL A 255 3.15 23.66 3.51
C VAL A 255 3.70 23.51 4.92
N MET A 256 4.20 22.30 5.23
CA MET A 256 4.85 21.98 6.49
C MET A 256 6.36 21.80 6.31
N ILE A 257 7.15 22.31 7.27
CA ILE A 257 8.62 22.23 7.29
C ILE A 257 9.11 22.04 8.74
N PRO A 258 10.15 21.21 9.00
CA PRO A 258 10.76 21.15 10.32
C PRO A 258 11.30 22.53 10.73
N ARG A 259 10.98 22.99 11.93
CA ARG A 259 11.36 24.33 12.41
C ARG A 259 12.87 24.55 12.35
N ILE A 260 13.64 23.55 12.78
CA ILE A 260 15.11 23.58 12.74
C ILE A 260 15.63 23.76 11.30
N LEU A 261 14.98 23.13 10.32
CA LEU A 261 15.35 23.28 8.91
C LEU A 261 15.03 24.70 8.42
N PHE A 262 13.84 25.21 8.71
CA PHE A 262 13.44 26.58 8.33
C PHE A 262 14.37 27.64 8.93
N GLU A 263 14.72 27.51 10.22
CA GLU A 263 15.68 28.39 10.91
C GLU A 263 17.07 28.31 10.26
N ARG A 264 17.56 27.10 9.95
CA ARG A 264 18.86 26.89 9.29
C ARG A 264 18.92 27.52 7.91
N LEU A 265 17.80 27.53 7.17
CA LEU A 265 17.69 28.15 5.85
C LEU A 265 17.55 29.67 5.91
N GLY A 266 17.33 30.25 7.10
CA GLY A 266 17.11 31.69 7.29
C GLY A 266 15.66 32.14 7.03
N GLY A 267 14.71 31.20 7.01
CA GLY A 267 13.30 31.44 6.70
C GLY A 267 13.03 31.71 5.23
N PHE A 268 11.91 32.37 4.93
CA PHE A 268 11.63 32.83 3.57
C PHE A 268 12.60 33.94 3.15
N ASP A 269 13.15 33.82 1.95
CA ASP A 269 14.19 34.70 1.45
C ASP A 269 13.65 36.09 1.09
N GLN A 270 14.14 37.10 1.79
CA GLN A 270 13.65 38.49 1.66
C GLN A 270 13.83 39.09 0.26
N ARG A 271 14.64 38.49 -0.62
CA ARG A 271 14.75 38.90 -2.04
C ARG A 271 13.40 38.88 -2.77
N PHE A 272 12.48 38.02 -2.33
CA PHE A 272 11.17 37.82 -2.94
C PHE A 272 10.05 38.62 -2.25
N ALA A 273 10.38 39.48 -1.28
CA ALA A 273 9.38 40.35 -0.67
C ALA A 273 8.72 41.29 -1.70
N PRO A 274 7.41 41.59 -1.57
CA PRO A 274 6.54 41.19 -0.46
C PRO A 274 5.88 39.80 -0.59
N ALA A 275 5.80 39.22 -1.79
CA ALA A 275 5.19 37.91 -2.10
C ALA A 275 5.51 37.45 -3.55
N TYR A 276 5.08 36.23 -3.88
CA TYR A 276 5.41 35.43 -5.07
C TYR A 276 6.86 34.97 -5.16
N TYR A 277 7.04 33.66 -5.44
CA TYR A 277 8.29 32.88 -5.49
C TYR A 277 8.96 32.58 -4.14
N GLU A 278 8.47 33.08 -3.01
CA GLU A 278 9.01 32.75 -1.68
C GLU A 278 8.88 31.27 -1.32
N ASP A 279 7.74 30.66 -1.69
CA ASP A 279 7.45 29.23 -1.49
C ASP A 279 8.28 28.34 -2.43
N THR A 280 8.36 28.75 -3.69
CA THR A 280 9.16 28.10 -4.73
C THR A 280 10.64 28.14 -4.37
N ASP A 281 11.12 29.29 -3.92
CA ASP A 281 12.50 29.47 -3.46
C ASP A 281 12.83 28.65 -2.23
N LEU A 282 11.93 28.63 -1.23
CA LEU A 282 12.10 27.80 -0.04
C LEU A 282 12.20 26.32 -0.42
N ALA A 283 11.36 25.84 -1.33
CA ALA A 283 11.41 24.46 -1.82
C ALA A 283 12.76 24.14 -2.49
N PHE A 284 13.29 25.05 -3.33
CA PHE A 284 14.61 24.85 -3.95
C PHE A 284 15.75 24.92 -2.94
N ALA A 285 15.65 25.78 -1.92
CA ALA A 285 16.62 25.84 -0.83
C ALA A 285 16.62 24.55 0.02
N VAL A 286 15.44 23.97 0.29
CA VAL A 286 15.30 22.66 0.94
C VAL A 286 15.99 21.56 0.13
N ARG A 287 15.79 21.55 -1.20
CA ARG A 287 16.44 20.61 -2.13
C ARG A 287 17.95 20.79 -2.15
N GLN A 288 18.44 22.02 -2.23
CA GLN A 288 19.87 22.33 -2.18
C GLN A 288 20.52 21.88 -0.85
N ALA A 289 19.76 21.87 0.24
CA ALA A 289 20.21 21.38 1.54
C ALA A 289 20.19 19.84 1.67
N GLY A 290 19.87 19.11 0.60
CA GLY A 290 19.89 17.64 0.55
C GLY A 290 18.60 16.96 1.01
N TYR A 291 17.50 17.69 1.15
CA TYR A 291 16.20 17.16 1.55
C TYR A 291 15.21 17.15 0.39
N ARG A 292 14.18 16.33 0.47
CA ARG A 292 13.14 16.22 -0.55
C ARG A 292 11.98 17.17 -0.28
N VAL A 293 11.35 17.62 -1.35
CA VAL A 293 10.09 18.37 -1.32
C VAL A 293 9.00 17.45 -1.83
N VAL A 294 7.99 17.18 -1.00
CA VAL A 294 7.03 16.09 -1.22
C VAL A 294 5.60 16.61 -1.17
N LEU A 295 4.76 16.19 -2.11
CA LEU A 295 3.31 16.32 -2.04
C LEU A 295 2.73 15.10 -1.32
N GLN A 296 1.94 15.33 -0.27
CA GLN A 296 1.11 14.30 0.37
C GLN A 296 -0.35 14.47 -0.08
N PRO A 297 -0.84 13.68 -1.07
CA PRO A 297 -2.18 13.88 -1.65
C PRO A 297 -3.34 13.61 -0.69
N PHE A 298 -3.09 12.91 0.42
CA PHE A 298 -4.09 12.67 1.47
C PHE A 298 -4.19 13.85 2.46
N SER A 299 -3.20 14.75 2.47
CA SER A 299 -3.37 16.07 3.06
C SER A 299 -4.06 16.98 2.05
N ARG A 300 -5.30 17.39 2.36
CA ARG A 300 -6.17 18.04 1.37
C ARG A 300 -6.72 19.34 1.89
N VAL A 301 -6.64 20.35 1.04
CA VAL A 301 -7.09 21.71 1.34
C VAL A 301 -7.90 22.23 0.17
N ILE A 302 -9.09 22.75 0.46
CA ILE A 302 -9.87 23.55 -0.49
C ILE A 302 -9.35 24.98 -0.41
N HIS A 303 -8.98 25.58 -1.54
CA HIS A 303 -8.39 26.92 -1.57
C HIS A 303 -9.18 27.85 -2.49
N PHE A 304 -9.66 28.97 -1.93
CA PHE A 304 -10.50 29.97 -2.60
C PHE A 304 -9.64 30.99 -3.39
N GLU A 305 -8.78 30.50 -4.28
CA GLU A 305 -7.74 31.27 -4.99
C GLU A 305 -8.20 32.66 -5.49
N GLY A 306 -7.38 33.68 -5.24
CA GLY A 306 -7.57 35.04 -5.79
C GLY A 306 -8.43 35.96 -4.93
N VAL A 307 -8.99 35.48 -3.81
CA VAL A 307 -9.76 36.28 -2.84
C VAL A 307 -8.88 37.29 -2.10
N THR A 308 -7.65 36.93 -1.79
CA THR A 308 -6.70 37.73 -0.98
C THR A 308 -5.74 38.57 -1.81
N SER A 309 -5.34 38.09 -3.00
CA SER A 309 -4.27 38.71 -3.82
C SER A 309 -4.72 39.26 -5.19
N GLY A 310 -6.00 39.12 -5.56
CA GLY A 310 -6.54 39.56 -6.86
C GLY A 310 -6.17 38.63 -8.05
N THR A 311 -6.66 38.92 -9.25
CA THR A 311 -6.45 38.11 -10.47
C THR A 311 -5.64 38.78 -11.57
N ASP A 312 -5.40 40.09 -11.48
CA ASP A 312 -4.68 40.87 -12.50
C ASP A 312 -3.16 40.83 -12.27
N VAL A 313 -2.38 40.47 -13.31
CA VAL A 313 -0.91 40.40 -13.26
C VAL A 313 -0.26 41.76 -13.60
N SER A 314 -1.05 42.74 -14.04
CA SER A 314 -0.59 44.07 -14.45
C SER A 314 -0.67 45.13 -13.34
N GLN A 315 -1.38 44.85 -12.24
CA GLN A 315 -1.51 45.73 -11.06
C GLN A 315 -1.59 44.91 -9.76
N GLY A 316 -1.18 45.50 -8.63
CA GLY A 316 -1.26 44.86 -7.30
C GLY A 316 -0.10 43.88 -7.00
N VAL A 317 -0.27 43.04 -5.97
CA VAL A 317 0.78 42.14 -5.47
C VAL A 317 1.23 41.13 -6.54
N LYS A 318 0.35 40.74 -7.48
CA LYS A 318 0.67 39.84 -8.61
C LYS A 318 1.66 40.41 -9.62
N ALA A 319 1.84 41.72 -9.70
CA ALA A 319 2.88 42.32 -10.55
C ALA A 319 4.29 41.91 -10.12
N TYR A 320 4.49 41.57 -8.84
CA TYR A 320 5.76 41.05 -8.33
C TYR A 320 6.09 39.66 -8.88
N GLN A 321 5.11 38.89 -9.38
CA GLN A 321 5.36 37.57 -9.95
C GLN A 321 6.40 37.62 -11.09
N ARG A 322 6.32 38.62 -11.98
CA ARG A 322 7.29 38.77 -13.07
C ARG A 322 8.66 39.22 -12.59
N VAL A 323 8.70 40.21 -11.68
CA VAL A 323 9.96 40.73 -11.13
C VAL A 323 10.69 39.65 -10.32
N ASN A 324 9.95 38.87 -9.54
CA ASN A 324 10.50 37.81 -8.71
C ASN A 324 10.84 36.56 -9.52
N GLN A 325 10.17 36.31 -10.65
CA GLN A 325 10.60 35.29 -11.61
C GLN A 325 12.03 35.56 -12.11
N ASP A 326 12.34 36.80 -12.52
CA ASP A 326 13.69 37.13 -13.00
C ASP A 326 14.75 36.91 -11.91
N LYS A 327 14.45 37.30 -10.66
CA LYS A 327 15.33 37.05 -9.51
C LYS A 327 15.50 35.56 -9.22
N PHE A 328 14.43 34.78 -9.33
CA PHE A 328 14.44 33.34 -9.11
C PHE A 328 15.26 32.63 -10.18
N LEU A 329 15.05 32.99 -11.45
CA LEU A 329 15.80 32.49 -12.59
C LEU A 329 17.29 32.79 -12.44
N ASP A 330 17.65 33.99 -11.98
CA ASP A 330 19.04 34.36 -11.76
C ASP A 330 19.67 33.54 -10.61
N LYS A 331 18.96 33.41 -9.48
CA LYS A 331 19.43 32.64 -8.30
C LYS A 331 19.62 31.16 -8.61
N TRP A 332 18.70 30.54 -9.35
CA TRP A 332 18.65 29.09 -9.58
C TRP A 332 19.04 28.67 -10.98
N ARG A 333 19.69 29.54 -11.75
CA ARG A 333 20.03 29.33 -13.16
C ARG A 333 20.65 27.96 -13.44
N ASP A 334 21.61 27.54 -12.62
CA ASP A 334 22.33 26.28 -12.81
C ASP A 334 21.43 25.05 -12.59
N VAL A 335 20.48 25.13 -11.66
CA VAL A 335 19.49 24.07 -11.41
C VAL A 335 18.46 24.05 -12.55
N LEU A 336 17.99 25.22 -12.97
CA LEU A 336 16.97 25.36 -14.01
C LEU A 336 17.51 25.00 -15.40
N ALA A 337 18.83 25.04 -15.62
CA ALA A 337 19.45 24.63 -16.87
C ALA A 337 19.17 23.15 -17.22
N SER A 338 18.89 22.29 -16.23
CA SER A 338 18.50 20.90 -16.46
C SER A 338 16.99 20.68 -16.55
N HIS A 339 16.18 21.74 -16.41
CA HIS A 339 14.73 21.65 -16.50
C HIS A 339 14.27 21.66 -17.97
N GLY A 340 13.09 21.08 -18.21
CA GLY A 340 12.43 21.12 -19.52
C GLY A 340 11.76 22.47 -19.83
N THR A 341 11.13 22.56 -21.00
CA THR A 341 10.30 23.69 -21.40
C THR A 341 8.82 23.38 -21.19
N ARG A 342 7.96 24.40 -21.27
CA ARG A 342 6.50 24.25 -21.17
C ARG A 342 5.88 23.36 -22.26
N ASP A 343 6.63 23.05 -23.31
CA ASP A 343 6.18 22.18 -24.40
C ASP A 343 6.39 20.69 -24.09
N ASP A 344 7.16 20.37 -23.03
CA ASP A 344 7.38 18.99 -22.59
C ASP A 344 6.14 18.41 -21.88
N ASP A 345 5.99 17.07 -21.89
CA ASP A 345 4.87 16.38 -21.23
C ASP A 345 4.91 16.63 -19.71
N PRO A 346 3.90 17.30 -19.12
CA PRO A 346 3.83 17.55 -17.68
C PRO A 346 3.87 16.28 -16.83
N TRP A 347 3.37 15.15 -17.35
CA TRP A 347 3.40 13.86 -16.64
C TRP A 347 4.82 13.33 -16.46
N LEU A 348 5.73 13.59 -17.41
CA LEU A 348 7.14 13.26 -17.25
C LEU A 348 7.85 14.30 -16.38
N ALA A 349 7.54 15.59 -16.59
CA ALA A 349 8.18 16.69 -15.90
C ALA A 349 7.91 16.70 -14.38
N CYS A 350 6.73 16.25 -13.94
CA CYS A 350 6.38 16.14 -12.52
C CYS A 350 7.16 15.07 -11.76
N GLU A 351 7.81 14.17 -12.49
CA GLU A 351 8.64 13.10 -11.96
C GLU A 351 10.02 13.10 -12.62
N ARG A 352 10.58 14.28 -12.91
CA ARG A 352 11.87 14.41 -13.63
C ARG A 352 13.07 13.74 -12.93
N GLY A 353 12.97 13.47 -11.62
CA GLY A 353 13.97 12.71 -10.87
C GLY A 353 13.91 11.19 -11.11
N VAL A 354 12.81 10.67 -11.67
CA VAL A 354 12.59 9.24 -11.90
C VAL A 354 13.46 8.75 -13.05
N GLN A 355 14.37 7.83 -12.73
CA GLN A 355 15.28 7.22 -13.71
C GLN A 355 14.71 5.94 -14.33
N ARG A 356 13.98 5.14 -13.55
CA ARG A 356 13.38 3.88 -14.01
C ARG A 356 11.94 3.74 -13.53
N ARG A 357 11.05 3.24 -14.38
CA ARG A 357 9.65 2.96 -14.06
C ARG A 357 9.33 1.47 -14.18
N ALA A 358 8.70 0.92 -13.15
CA ALA A 358 8.21 -0.45 -13.12
C ALA A 358 6.68 -0.47 -13.06
N LEU A 359 6.05 -1.27 -13.91
CA LEU A 359 4.63 -1.63 -13.80
C LEU A 359 4.49 -3.00 -13.16
N ILE A 360 3.69 -3.11 -12.10
CA ILE A 360 3.34 -4.40 -11.48
C ILE A 360 1.85 -4.66 -11.70
N VAL A 361 1.51 -5.83 -12.24
CA VAL A 361 0.13 -6.24 -12.54
C VAL A 361 -0.20 -7.50 -11.74
N ASP A 362 -1.21 -7.43 -10.88
CA ASP A 362 -1.75 -8.56 -10.11
C ASP A 362 -3.29 -8.60 -10.21
N VAL A 363 -3.95 -9.62 -9.66
CA VAL A 363 -5.40 -9.82 -9.76
C VAL A 363 -6.18 -8.69 -9.14
N THR A 364 -5.77 -8.27 -7.94
CA THR A 364 -6.40 -7.26 -7.09
C THR A 364 -5.33 -6.48 -6.35
N THR A 365 -5.67 -5.30 -5.84
CA THR A 365 -4.80 -4.57 -4.90
C THR A 365 -4.43 -5.47 -3.72
N PRO A 366 -3.14 -5.55 -3.32
CA PRO A 366 -2.71 -6.40 -2.22
C PRO A 366 -3.41 -5.99 -0.91
N MET A 367 -3.94 -6.98 -0.20
CA MET A 367 -4.57 -6.87 1.12
C MET A 367 -3.79 -7.76 2.11
N PRO A 368 -2.67 -7.28 2.68
CA PRO A 368 -1.73 -8.11 3.45
C PRO A 368 -2.32 -8.81 4.69
N ASP A 369 -3.45 -8.31 5.21
CA ASP A 369 -4.22 -8.91 6.32
C ASP A 369 -5.18 -10.02 5.87
N LYS A 370 -5.30 -10.30 4.57
CA LYS A 370 -6.24 -11.30 4.01
C LYS A 370 -5.58 -12.55 3.49
N ASP A 371 -4.42 -12.43 2.84
CA ASP A 371 -3.74 -13.58 2.24
C ASP A 371 -2.23 -13.38 2.08
N SER A 372 -1.52 -14.51 1.94
CA SER A 372 -0.07 -14.54 1.82
C SER A 372 0.44 -13.90 0.53
N GLY A 373 -0.28 -14.06 -0.59
CA GLY A 373 0.12 -13.50 -1.87
C GLY A 373 0.11 -11.98 -1.86
N SER A 374 -0.85 -11.38 -1.16
CA SER A 374 -0.89 -9.93 -0.92
C SER A 374 0.33 -9.41 -0.15
N ILE A 375 0.84 -10.17 0.82
CA ILE A 375 2.10 -9.82 1.51
C ILE A 375 3.25 -9.85 0.51
N ASP A 376 3.33 -10.91 -0.31
CA ASP A 376 4.41 -11.08 -1.30
C ASP A 376 4.42 -9.95 -2.35
N THR A 377 3.27 -9.63 -2.94
CA THR A 377 3.12 -8.51 -3.89
C THR A 377 3.55 -7.18 -3.25
N LEU A 378 3.19 -6.93 -1.99
CA LEU A 378 3.64 -5.73 -1.28
C LEU A 378 5.16 -5.72 -1.09
N GLN A 379 5.78 -6.87 -0.80
CA GLN A 379 7.24 -6.93 -0.68
C GLN A 379 7.93 -6.67 -2.03
N TYR A 380 7.41 -7.18 -3.14
CA TYR A 380 7.93 -6.86 -4.48
C TYR A 380 7.82 -5.37 -4.80
N ILE A 381 6.68 -4.74 -4.47
CA ILE A 381 6.51 -3.28 -4.62
C ILE A 381 7.61 -2.54 -3.84
N ARG A 382 7.80 -2.88 -2.56
CA ARG A 382 8.82 -2.25 -1.72
C ARG A 382 10.22 -2.44 -2.30
N MET A 383 10.59 -3.68 -2.63
CA MET A 383 11.93 -3.98 -3.16
C MET A 383 12.19 -3.27 -4.49
N MET A 384 11.17 -3.11 -5.35
CA MET A 384 11.30 -2.31 -6.57
C MET A 384 11.58 -0.84 -6.27
N GLN A 385 10.91 -0.25 -5.27
CA GLN A 385 11.19 1.12 -4.84
C GLN A 385 12.63 1.27 -4.32
N ASP A 386 13.09 0.34 -3.48
CA ASP A 386 14.45 0.33 -2.93
C ASP A 386 15.53 0.11 -4.00
N LEU A 387 15.18 -0.56 -5.12
CA LEU A 387 16.04 -0.69 -6.31
C LEU A 387 15.97 0.54 -7.25
N GLY A 388 15.30 1.61 -6.81
CA GLY A 388 15.24 2.90 -7.49
C GLY A 388 14.18 2.99 -8.59
N PHE A 389 13.19 2.10 -8.61
CA PHE A 389 12.07 2.20 -9.55
C PHE A 389 10.95 3.06 -8.98
N LYS A 390 10.42 3.94 -9.81
CA LYS A 390 9.05 4.44 -9.64
C LYS A 390 8.08 3.31 -9.97
N VAL A 391 7.26 2.92 -9.01
CA VAL A 391 6.30 1.82 -9.18
C VAL A 391 4.92 2.36 -9.55
N VAL A 392 4.35 1.76 -10.60
CA VAL A 392 2.93 1.84 -10.95
C VAL A 392 2.32 0.47 -10.72
N PHE A 393 1.20 0.41 -10.00
CA PHE A 393 0.47 -0.81 -9.69
C PHE A 393 -0.87 -0.82 -10.43
N CYS A 394 -1.17 -1.94 -11.10
CA CYS A 394 -2.43 -2.14 -11.80
C CYS A 394 -3.10 -3.44 -11.36
N PRO A 395 -4.20 -3.38 -10.59
CA PRO A 395 -5.02 -4.56 -10.38
C PRO A 395 -5.77 -4.91 -11.68
N HIS A 396 -5.87 -6.19 -12.00
CA HIS A 396 -6.53 -6.68 -13.20
C HIS A 396 -8.01 -6.26 -13.27
N ASP A 397 -8.69 -6.21 -12.13
CA ASP A 397 -10.07 -5.78 -12.03
C ASP A 397 -10.25 -4.25 -11.98
N LEU A 398 -9.14 -3.49 -11.95
CA LEU A 398 -9.08 -2.02 -11.88
C LEU A 398 -9.90 -1.43 -10.72
N ARG A 399 -10.11 -2.18 -9.63
CA ARG A 399 -10.88 -1.69 -8.49
C ARG A 399 -10.01 -0.91 -7.51
N HIS A 400 -10.55 0.21 -7.02
CA HIS A 400 -10.01 0.91 -5.87
C HIS A 400 -10.41 0.16 -4.59
N ALA A 401 -9.45 -0.46 -3.92
CA ALA A 401 -9.67 -1.30 -2.73
C ALA A 401 -9.64 -0.50 -1.41
N GLY A 402 -10.21 0.71 -1.42
CA GLY A 402 -10.23 1.64 -0.27
C GLY A 402 -8.85 1.82 0.37
N ARG A 403 -8.78 1.62 1.69
CA ARG A 403 -7.57 1.78 2.52
C ARG A 403 -6.32 1.07 1.98
N TYR A 404 -6.48 -0.03 1.26
CA TYR A 404 -5.33 -0.77 0.71
C TYR A 404 -4.71 -0.07 -0.51
N THR A 405 -5.55 0.55 -1.35
CA THR A 405 -5.06 1.36 -2.47
C THR A 405 -4.41 2.63 -1.95
N GLU A 406 -5.04 3.26 -0.96
CA GLU A 406 -4.51 4.45 -0.30
C GLU A 406 -3.19 4.18 0.44
N ALA A 407 -3.02 3.01 1.05
CA ALA A 407 -1.78 2.62 1.70
C ALA A 407 -0.61 2.50 0.69
N LEU A 408 -0.86 1.99 -0.53
CA LEU A 408 0.14 2.00 -1.59
C LEU A 408 0.44 3.43 -2.07
N GLN A 409 -0.60 4.25 -2.22
CA GLN A 409 -0.49 5.64 -2.66
C GLN A 409 0.29 6.51 -1.66
N ARG A 410 0.06 6.37 -0.35
CA ARG A 410 0.85 7.04 0.71
C ARG A 410 2.34 6.72 0.62
N ARG A 411 2.70 5.54 0.12
CA ARG A 411 4.08 5.10 -0.13
C ARG A 411 4.64 5.55 -1.49
N GLY A 412 3.88 6.31 -2.26
CA GLY A 412 4.30 6.84 -3.56
C GLY A 412 4.12 5.92 -4.75
N VAL A 413 3.32 4.85 -4.59
CA VAL A 413 2.93 3.97 -5.70
C VAL A 413 1.74 4.59 -6.44
N GLU A 414 1.86 4.74 -7.75
CA GLU A 414 0.72 5.14 -8.58
C GLU A 414 -0.20 3.93 -8.79
N CYS A 415 -1.43 3.99 -8.28
CA CYS A 415 -2.39 2.89 -8.41
C CYS A 415 -3.41 3.19 -9.50
N LEU A 416 -3.53 2.33 -10.51
CA LEU A 416 -4.52 2.47 -11.58
C LEU A 416 -5.88 1.91 -11.16
N TYR A 417 -6.96 2.65 -11.42
CA TYR A 417 -8.32 2.23 -11.09
C TYR A 417 -9.39 2.89 -11.97
N GLN A 418 -10.55 2.25 -12.04
CA GLN A 418 -11.74 2.80 -12.69
C GLN A 418 -12.37 3.94 -11.86
N PRO A 419 -13.07 4.90 -12.50
CA PRO A 419 -13.34 4.99 -13.95
C PRO A 419 -12.19 5.58 -14.78
N TYR A 420 -11.12 6.08 -14.14
CA TYR A 420 -10.03 6.82 -14.79
C TYR A 420 -9.17 5.97 -15.72
N THR A 421 -9.00 4.70 -15.38
CA THR A 421 -8.36 3.71 -16.24
C THR A 421 -9.41 2.78 -16.82
N ALA A 422 -9.65 2.85 -18.13
CA ALA A 422 -10.66 2.01 -18.79
C ALA A 422 -10.23 0.54 -18.88
N SER A 423 -8.96 0.29 -19.24
CA SER A 423 -8.34 -1.03 -19.29
C SER A 423 -6.82 -0.89 -19.18
N LEU A 424 -6.13 -1.98 -18.80
CA LEU A 424 -4.67 -2.00 -18.83
C LEU A 424 -4.14 -1.71 -20.25
N SER A 425 -4.72 -2.32 -21.29
CA SER A 425 -4.27 -2.08 -22.68
C SER A 425 -4.37 -0.61 -23.10
N ALA A 426 -5.44 0.09 -22.72
CA ALA A 426 -5.59 1.52 -23.01
C ALA A 426 -4.54 2.37 -22.28
N HIS A 427 -4.20 2.02 -21.04
CA HIS A 427 -3.12 2.65 -20.31
C HIS A 427 -1.76 2.40 -20.98
N LEU A 428 -1.48 1.15 -21.34
CA LEU A 428 -0.24 0.76 -22.00
C LEU A 428 -0.08 1.42 -23.37
N GLU A 429 -1.16 1.61 -24.13
CA GLU A 429 -1.11 2.35 -25.40
C GLU A 429 -0.65 3.80 -25.20
N LYS A 430 -1.10 4.45 -24.12
CA LYS A 430 -0.72 5.85 -23.79
C LYS A 430 0.66 5.96 -23.15
N ARG A 431 1.00 5.07 -22.20
CA ARG A 431 2.15 5.21 -21.29
C ARG A 431 3.19 4.10 -21.38
N GLY A 432 2.90 3.02 -22.11
CA GLY A 432 3.71 1.80 -22.14
C GLY A 432 5.16 2.01 -22.54
N VAL A 433 5.43 2.99 -23.41
CA VAL A 433 6.78 3.34 -23.87
C VAL A 433 7.71 3.88 -22.77
N HIS A 434 7.15 4.27 -21.62
CA HIS A 434 7.88 4.84 -20.49
C HIS A 434 8.20 3.83 -19.39
N TYR A 435 7.79 2.56 -19.53
CA TYR A 435 8.18 1.51 -18.59
C TYR A 435 9.51 0.89 -19.00
N ASP A 436 10.38 0.71 -18.01
CA ASP A 436 11.65 -0.02 -18.14
C ASP A 436 11.49 -1.48 -17.73
N LEU A 437 10.53 -1.76 -16.85
CA LEU A 437 10.22 -3.10 -16.37
C LEU A 437 8.71 -3.29 -16.21
N VAL A 438 8.21 -4.46 -16.58
CA VAL A 438 6.85 -4.91 -16.29
C VAL A 438 6.92 -6.25 -15.58
N MET A 439 6.37 -6.32 -14.37
CA MET A 439 6.18 -7.56 -13.62
C MET A 439 4.73 -8.01 -13.74
N LEU A 440 4.54 -9.20 -14.30
CA LEU A 440 3.23 -9.85 -14.39
C LEU A 440 3.15 -10.95 -13.34
N GLU A 441 2.13 -10.87 -12.51
CA GLU A 441 1.84 -11.87 -11.48
C GLU A 441 0.83 -12.90 -11.98
N ARG A 442 1.05 -14.17 -11.64
CA ARG A 442 0.14 -15.32 -11.80
C ARG A 442 -0.22 -15.65 -13.25
N ALA A 443 -0.03 -16.91 -13.62
CA ALA A 443 -0.13 -17.40 -14.99
C ALA A 443 -1.38 -16.94 -15.76
N HIS A 444 -2.58 -17.17 -15.21
CA HIS A 444 -3.84 -16.88 -15.90
C HIS A 444 -4.06 -15.39 -16.20
N HIS A 445 -3.52 -14.49 -15.38
CA HIS A 445 -3.66 -13.04 -15.59
C HIS A 445 -2.51 -12.52 -16.45
N ALA A 446 -1.28 -12.99 -16.20
CA ALA A 446 -0.14 -12.69 -17.06
C ALA A 446 -0.42 -13.06 -18.53
N ALA A 447 -1.02 -14.23 -18.79
CA ALA A 447 -1.39 -14.67 -20.14
C ALA A 447 -2.40 -13.76 -20.84
N GLN A 448 -3.24 -13.02 -20.10
CA GLN A 448 -4.21 -12.09 -20.68
C GLN A 448 -3.57 -10.76 -21.11
N HIS A 449 -2.44 -10.40 -20.50
CA HIS A 449 -1.81 -9.08 -20.66
C HIS A 449 -0.48 -9.11 -21.41
N ILE A 450 0.20 -10.26 -21.46
CA ILE A 450 1.56 -10.37 -22.01
C ILE A 450 1.66 -9.85 -23.46
N GLU A 451 0.67 -10.12 -24.30
CA GLU A 451 0.66 -9.62 -25.68
C GLU A 451 0.57 -8.10 -25.75
N ALA A 452 -0.29 -7.49 -24.93
CA ALA A 452 -0.43 -6.04 -24.86
C ALA A 452 0.84 -5.39 -24.29
N VAL A 453 1.42 -5.98 -23.24
CA VAL A 453 2.70 -5.55 -22.66
C VAL A 453 3.80 -5.58 -23.71
N ARG A 454 3.97 -6.68 -24.44
CA ARG A 454 4.99 -6.78 -25.49
C ARG A 454 4.75 -5.82 -26.65
N ARG A 455 3.49 -5.54 -26.99
CA ARG A 455 3.14 -4.60 -28.07
C ARG A 455 3.48 -3.16 -27.74
N TYR A 456 3.14 -2.72 -26.53
CA TYR A 456 3.17 -1.30 -26.16
C TYR A 456 4.37 -0.93 -25.28
N CYS A 457 4.91 -1.85 -24.47
CA CYS A 457 6.08 -1.65 -23.63
C CYS A 457 7.36 -2.15 -24.30
N ARG A 458 7.63 -1.67 -25.52
CA ARG A 458 8.66 -2.25 -26.41
C ARG A 458 10.09 -2.24 -25.84
N LYS A 459 10.38 -1.32 -24.93
CA LYS A 459 11.69 -1.20 -24.28
C LYS A 459 11.73 -1.91 -22.91
N ALA A 460 10.57 -2.22 -22.35
CA ALA A 460 10.48 -2.77 -21.02
C ALA A 460 10.96 -4.22 -20.99
N ARG A 461 11.67 -4.56 -19.91
CA ARG A 461 11.94 -5.94 -19.53
C ARG A 461 10.72 -6.54 -18.88
N VAL A 462 10.35 -7.75 -19.25
CA VAL A 462 9.18 -8.43 -18.68
C VAL A 462 9.62 -9.55 -17.75
N ILE A 463 9.24 -9.45 -16.48
CA ILE A 463 9.42 -10.51 -15.49
C ILE A 463 8.06 -11.14 -15.23
N PHE A 464 7.99 -12.47 -15.35
CA PHE A 464 6.81 -13.22 -14.96
C PHE A 464 7.03 -13.86 -13.58
N ASN A 465 6.23 -13.48 -12.60
CA ASN A 465 6.23 -14.14 -11.30
C ASN A 465 5.09 -15.17 -11.27
N THR A 466 5.44 -16.45 -11.12
CA THR A 466 4.46 -17.53 -11.16
C THR A 466 3.57 -17.54 -9.93
N VAL A 467 4.08 -17.06 -8.77
CA VAL A 467 3.53 -17.24 -7.41
C VAL A 467 3.52 -18.70 -6.97
N ASP A 468 3.02 -19.61 -7.81
CA ASP A 468 3.19 -21.05 -7.72
C ASP A 468 3.16 -21.66 -9.13
N LEU A 469 3.83 -22.80 -9.35
CA LEU A 469 3.61 -23.60 -10.55
C LEU A 469 2.25 -24.31 -10.41
N HIS A 470 1.19 -23.67 -10.90
CA HIS A 470 -0.19 -24.08 -10.68
C HIS A 470 -0.49 -25.44 -11.30
N PHE A 471 0.12 -25.75 -12.45
CA PHE A 471 -0.07 -27.05 -13.09
C PHE A 471 0.41 -28.20 -12.20
N ILE A 472 1.48 -28.04 -11.41
CA ILE A 472 1.96 -29.09 -10.49
C ILE A 472 0.91 -29.39 -9.44
N ARG A 473 0.28 -28.34 -8.90
CA ARG A 473 -0.80 -28.49 -7.93
C ARG A 473 -1.99 -29.23 -8.52
N GLU A 474 -2.40 -28.86 -9.73
CA GLU A 474 -3.49 -29.52 -10.46
C GLU A 474 -3.16 -30.98 -10.84
N GLU A 475 -1.91 -31.28 -11.23
CA GLU A 475 -1.45 -32.64 -11.53
C GLU A 475 -1.51 -33.53 -10.28
N ARG A 476 -1.00 -33.05 -9.14
CA ARG A 476 -1.07 -33.77 -7.85
C ARG A 476 -2.51 -34.01 -7.43
N GLN A 477 -3.39 -33.01 -7.56
CA GLN A 477 -4.82 -33.16 -7.27
C GLN A 477 -5.48 -34.20 -8.19
N ALA A 478 -5.17 -34.17 -9.50
CA ALA A 478 -5.68 -35.14 -10.47
C ALA A 478 -5.29 -36.58 -10.14
N GLN A 479 -4.06 -36.80 -9.62
CA GLN A 479 -3.58 -38.12 -9.20
C GLN A 479 -4.33 -38.62 -7.96
N ILE A 480 -4.51 -37.76 -6.96
CA ILE A 480 -5.23 -38.10 -5.70
C ILE A 480 -6.69 -38.41 -5.99
N GLU A 481 -7.38 -37.54 -6.73
CA GLU A 481 -8.79 -37.70 -7.08
C GLU A 481 -9.03 -38.69 -8.22
N ARG A 482 -7.96 -39.19 -8.86
CA ARG A 482 -8.01 -40.07 -10.05
C ARG A 482 -8.88 -39.48 -11.16
N SER A 483 -8.76 -38.18 -11.39
CA SER A 483 -9.63 -37.41 -12.29
C SER A 483 -8.94 -37.10 -13.63
N SER A 484 -9.43 -37.70 -14.71
CA SER A 484 -8.93 -37.42 -16.06
C SER A 484 -9.20 -35.99 -16.52
N GLU A 485 -10.27 -35.35 -16.01
CA GLU A 485 -10.60 -33.96 -16.33
C GLU A 485 -9.63 -32.99 -15.66
N LEU A 486 -9.27 -33.20 -14.39
CA LEU A 486 -8.25 -32.41 -13.72
C LEU A 486 -6.88 -32.60 -14.38
N ALA A 487 -6.54 -33.79 -14.85
CA ALA A 487 -5.30 -34.01 -15.61
C ALA A 487 -5.27 -33.24 -16.94
N LYS A 488 -6.42 -33.12 -17.64
CA LYS A 488 -6.53 -32.26 -18.84
C LYS A 488 -6.44 -30.77 -18.50
N GLN A 489 -6.97 -30.36 -17.35
CA GLN A 489 -6.86 -28.98 -16.86
C GLN A 489 -5.39 -28.65 -16.57
N ALA A 490 -4.70 -29.51 -15.83
CA ALA A 490 -3.29 -29.34 -15.49
C ALA A 490 -2.39 -29.19 -16.73
N ARG A 491 -2.62 -30.01 -17.78
CA ARG A 491 -1.92 -29.83 -19.07
C ARG A 491 -2.16 -28.47 -19.71
N ARG A 492 -3.40 -27.97 -19.70
CA ARG A 492 -3.74 -26.64 -20.24
C ARG A 492 -3.08 -25.52 -19.44
N THR A 493 -3.05 -25.65 -18.12
CA THR A 493 -2.37 -24.70 -17.23
C THR A 493 -0.86 -24.70 -17.48
N ARG A 494 -0.26 -25.88 -17.66
CA ARG A 494 1.16 -26.03 -18.00
C ARG A 494 1.51 -25.33 -19.31
N GLU A 495 0.72 -25.55 -20.36
CA GLU A 495 0.89 -24.89 -21.66
C GLU A 495 0.79 -23.36 -21.54
N LEU A 496 -0.14 -22.88 -20.73
CA LEU A 496 -0.34 -21.45 -20.48
C LEU A 496 0.83 -20.85 -19.71
N GLU A 497 1.28 -21.46 -18.61
CA GLU A 497 2.44 -21.02 -17.82
C GLU A 497 3.70 -20.95 -18.67
N TYR A 498 4.03 -22.04 -19.37
CA TYR A 498 5.19 -22.06 -20.26
C TYR A 498 5.05 -21.10 -21.44
N GLY A 499 3.82 -20.83 -21.90
CA GLY A 499 3.53 -19.79 -22.89
C GLY A 499 3.92 -18.39 -22.41
N VAL A 500 3.64 -18.04 -21.16
CA VAL A 500 4.00 -16.75 -20.57
C VAL A 500 5.50 -16.69 -20.28
N MET A 501 6.09 -17.75 -19.72
CA MET A 501 7.53 -17.79 -19.42
C MET A 501 8.39 -17.56 -20.67
N ARG A 502 8.04 -18.18 -21.79
CA ARG A 502 8.75 -18.01 -23.09
C ARG A 502 8.61 -16.61 -23.67
N GLN A 503 7.58 -15.88 -23.29
CA GLN A 503 7.36 -14.50 -23.69
C GLN A 503 7.91 -13.50 -22.68
N SER A 504 8.62 -13.95 -21.64
CA SER A 504 9.19 -13.10 -20.58
C SER A 504 10.73 -13.08 -20.66
N ASP A 505 11.35 -11.98 -20.23
CA ASP A 505 12.82 -11.86 -20.17
C ASP A 505 13.39 -12.65 -18.98
N ALA A 506 12.58 -12.89 -17.95
CA ALA A 506 12.86 -13.82 -16.87
C ALA A 506 11.57 -14.31 -16.19
N THR A 507 11.69 -15.42 -15.47
CA THR A 507 10.63 -15.99 -14.63
C THR A 507 11.10 -16.10 -13.19
N ILE A 508 10.26 -15.66 -12.25
CA ILE A 508 10.42 -15.91 -10.83
C ILE A 508 9.57 -17.13 -10.44
N VAL A 509 10.18 -18.05 -9.72
CA VAL A 509 9.54 -19.21 -9.08
C VAL A 509 9.81 -19.18 -7.58
N ILE A 510 9.00 -19.87 -6.77
CA ILE A 510 9.10 -19.75 -5.30
C ILE A 510 10.16 -20.66 -4.68
N SER A 511 10.69 -21.64 -5.42
CA SER A 511 11.70 -22.57 -4.90
C SER A 511 12.68 -23.04 -5.98
N GLU A 512 13.88 -23.47 -5.58
CA GLU A 512 14.84 -24.05 -6.53
C GLU A 512 14.31 -25.34 -7.16
N SER A 513 13.52 -26.13 -6.42
CA SER A 513 12.86 -27.32 -6.97
C SER A 513 11.90 -27.00 -8.12
N GLU A 514 11.15 -25.90 -8.04
CA GLU A 514 10.34 -25.43 -9.16
C GLU A 514 11.21 -24.93 -10.31
N GLY A 515 12.32 -24.26 -9.99
CA GLY A 515 13.29 -23.79 -10.97
C GLY A 515 13.90 -24.94 -11.77
N GLU A 516 14.27 -26.04 -11.12
CA GLU A 516 14.76 -27.26 -11.78
C GLU A 516 13.74 -27.87 -12.74
N ILE A 517 12.46 -27.90 -12.36
CA ILE A 517 11.38 -28.39 -13.23
C ILE A 517 11.28 -27.54 -14.50
N VAL A 518 11.30 -26.22 -14.36
CA VAL A 518 11.23 -25.32 -15.51
C VAL A 518 12.49 -25.45 -16.38
N ARG A 519 13.69 -25.43 -15.79
CA ARG A 519 14.98 -25.54 -16.52
C ARG A 519 15.13 -26.87 -17.25
N LYS A 520 14.59 -27.96 -16.70
CA LYS A 520 14.61 -29.28 -17.35
C LYS A 520 13.78 -29.30 -18.63
N GLU A 521 12.64 -28.63 -18.63
CA GLU A 521 11.73 -28.56 -19.77
C GLU A 521 12.13 -27.45 -20.76
N TRP A 522 12.63 -26.34 -20.25
CA TRP A 522 13.00 -25.13 -21.00
C TRP A 522 14.34 -24.57 -20.49
N PRO A 523 15.48 -25.11 -20.96
CA PRO A 523 16.81 -24.72 -20.47
C PRO A 523 17.17 -23.27 -20.81
N ASP A 524 16.55 -22.69 -21.85
CA ASP A 524 16.84 -21.33 -22.31
C ASP A 524 16.06 -20.25 -21.53
N ILE A 525 15.06 -20.64 -20.73
CA ILE A 525 14.30 -19.69 -19.92
C ILE A 525 15.14 -19.29 -18.72
N ARG A 526 15.36 -17.98 -18.54
CA ARG A 526 15.97 -17.45 -17.32
C ARG A 526 15.00 -17.60 -16.16
N VAL A 527 15.40 -18.40 -15.16
CA VAL A 527 14.59 -18.68 -13.97
C VAL A 527 15.37 -18.33 -12.70
N ALA A 528 14.76 -17.52 -11.84
CA ALA A 528 15.27 -17.20 -10.51
C ALA A 528 14.31 -17.71 -9.43
N ALA A 529 14.86 -18.37 -8.41
CA ALA A 529 14.08 -18.78 -7.24
C ALA A 529 14.07 -17.67 -6.19
N ILE A 530 12.94 -16.97 -6.08
CA ILE A 530 12.70 -15.96 -5.05
C ILE A 530 11.49 -16.43 -4.24
N PRO A 531 11.73 -16.95 -3.01
CA PRO A 531 10.64 -17.42 -2.16
C PRO A 531 9.82 -16.24 -1.64
N TYR A 532 8.76 -16.53 -0.90
CA TYR A 532 8.05 -15.49 -0.16
C TYR A 532 8.99 -14.72 0.77
N ILE A 533 8.70 -13.43 0.99
CA ILE A 533 9.54 -12.55 1.81
C ILE A 533 8.80 -12.19 3.08
N ARG A 534 9.38 -12.51 4.24
CA ARG A 534 8.77 -12.27 5.57
C ARG A 534 9.80 -11.63 6.47
N GLU A 535 9.42 -10.53 7.11
CA GLU A 535 10.25 -9.92 8.14
C GLU A 535 10.31 -10.84 9.37
N THR A 536 11.52 -11.00 9.89
CA THR A 536 11.76 -11.71 11.15
C THR A 536 11.36 -10.80 12.30
N GLN A 537 10.22 -11.11 12.92
CA GLN A 537 9.67 -10.32 14.04
C GLN A 537 10.34 -10.69 15.36
N GLY A 538 10.61 -11.98 15.54
CA GLY A 538 11.00 -12.54 16.84
C GLY A 538 9.89 -12.43 17.89
N SER A 539 10.22 -12.90 19.09
CA SER A 539 9.40 -12.67 20.27
C SER A 539 10.27 -12.77 21.52
N ALA A 540 10.17 -11.77 22.40
CA ALA A 540 10.90 -11.75 23.67
C ALA A 540 10.33 -12.75 24.71
N ALA A 541 9.20 -13.39 24.43
CA ALA A 541 8.55 -14.30 25.37
C ALA A 541 9.36 -15.60 25.50
N PRO A 542 9.87 -15.96 26.70
CA PRO A 542 10.62 -17.18 26.94
C PRO A 542 9.72 -18.43 26.97
N PHE A 543 10.34 -19.61 26.88
CA PHE A 543 9.67 -20.92 26.87
C PHE A 543 8.62 -21.12 27.99
N HIS A 544 8.93 -20.72 29.22
CA HIS A 544 8.07 -20.96 30.38
C HIS A 544 6.77 -20.14 30.39
N LEU A 545 6.69 -19.03 29.64
CA LEU A 545 5.47 -18.23 29.48
C LEU A 545 4.57 -18.71 28.34
N ARG A 546 5.08 -19.62 27.50
CA ARG A 546 4.36 -20.14 26.33
C ARG A 546 3.74 -21.49 26.66
N GLN A 547 2.57 -21.82 26.13
CA GLN A 547 1.94 -23.13 26.29
C GLN A 547 1.14 -23.54 25.06
N GLY A 548 0.83 -24.83 24.96
CA GLY A 548 -0.10 -25.35 23.97
C GLY A 548 0.41 -25.28 22.53
N LEU A 549 -0.49 -25.62 21.62
CA LEU A 549 -0.26 -25.76 20.19
C LEU A 549 -1.15 -24.81 19.40
N VAL A 550 -0.69 -24.37 18.24
CA VAL A 550 -1.48 -23.55 17.32
C VAL A 550 -1.40 -24.05 15.88
N PHE A 551 -2.53 -24.06 15.18
CA PHE A 551 -2.60 -24.19 13.73
C PHE A 551 -3.13 -22.89 13.14
N ILE A 552 -2.45 -22.38 12.11
CA ILE A 552 -2.89 -21.19 11.36
C ILE A 552 -3.12 -21.57 9.89
N GLY A 553 -4.25 -21.14 9.35
CA GLY A 553 -4.54 -21.22 7.92
C GLY A 553 -5.91 -20.66 7.54
N GLY A 554 -6.04 -20.10 6.34
CA GLY A 554 -7.35 -19.73 5.79
C GLY A 554 -8.13 -20.97 5.33
N PHE A 555 -9.39 -21.09 5.74
CA PHE A 555 -10.20 -22.29 5.47
C PHE A 555 -10.98 -22.23 4.16
N LEU A 556 -10.60 -21.30 3.27
CA LEU A 556 -10.95 -21.35 1.85
C LEU A 556 -10.07 -22.33 1.05
N PHE A 557 -9.05 -22.90 1.70
CA PHE A 557 -8.09 -23.81 1.10
C PHE A 557 -8.25 -25.21 1.67
N ASP A 558 -8.71 -26.16 0.84
CA ASP A 558 -9.06 -27.52 1.23
C ASP A 558 -7.94 -28.27 2.00
N PRO A 559 -6.63 -28.11 1.67
CA PRO A 559 -5.55 -28.70 2.46
C PRO A 559 -5.54 -28.29 3.94
N ASN A 560 -6.01 -27.08 4.28
CA ASN A 560 -6.07 -26.64 5.68
C ASN A 560 -7.19 -27.34 6.46
N ILE A 561 -8.34 -27.57 5.80
CA ILE A 561 -9.45 -28.34 6.37
C ILE A 561 -8.99 -29.78 6.62
N ASP A 562 -8.36 -30.40 5.63
CA ASP A 562 -7.81 -31.75 5.74
C ASP A 562 -6.82 -31.90 6.90
N ALA A 563 -5.90 -30.93 7.05
CA ALA A 563 -4.87 -30.93 8.07
C ALA A 563 -5.44 -30.90 9.50
N VAL A 564 -6.43 -30.05 9.77
CA VAL A 564 -7.02 -29.96 11.12
C VAL A 564 -7.83 -31.21 11.46
N HIS A 565 -8.56 -31.78 10.50
CA HIS A 565 -9.27 -33.05 10.70
C HIS A 565 -8.30 -34.22 10.94
N TYR A 566 -7.21 -34.28 10.16
CA TYR A 566 -6.17 -35.29 10.36
C TYR A 566 -5.51 -35.16 11.73
N PHE A 567 -5.16 -33.94 12.14
CA PHE A 567 -4.55 -33.68 13.44
C PHE A 567 -5.46 -34.07 14.59
N VAL A 568 -6.71 -33.56 14.60
CA VAL A 568 -7.65 -33.83 15.69
C VAL A 568 -8.07 -35.31 15.72
N GLY A 569 -8.24 -35.94 14.56
CA GLY A 569 -8.69 -37.33 14.48
C GLY A 569 -7.62 -38.38 14.78
N GLN A 570 -6.35 -38.14 14.40
CA GLN A 570 -5.31 -39.19 14.43
C GLN A 570 -4.09 -38.86 15.30
N ILE A 571 -3.79 -37.57 15.52
CA ILE A 571 -2.58 -37.14 16.25
C ILE A 571 -2.95 -36.69 17.68
N TRP A 572 -3.99 -35.89 17.80
CA TRP A 572 -4.43 -35.26 19.05
C TRP A 572 -4.74 -36.24 20.19
N PRO A 573 -5.41 -37.39 19.98
CA PRO A 573 -5.67 -38.34 21.06
C PRO A 573 -4.39 -38.82 21.76
N ARG A 574 -3.31 -39.01 20.98
CA ARG A 574 -2.02 -39.48 21.49
C ARG A 574 -1.29 -38.40 22.29
N ILE A 575 -1.32 -37.16 21.81
CA ILE A 575 -0.79 -35.99 22.56
C ILE A 575 -1.54 -35.81 23.88
N ARG A 576 -2.88 -35.89 23.86
CA ARG A 576 -3.74 -35.78 25.04
C ARG A 576 -3.47 -36.87 26.07
N GLN A 577 -3.16 -38.08 25.63
CA GLN A 577 -2.81 -39.19 26.51
C GLN A 577 -1.48 -38.93 27.24
N ALA A 578 -0.49 -38.36 26.55
CA ALA A 578 0.81 -38.03 27.14
C ALA A 578 0.81 -36.71 27.93
N VAL A 579 0.01 -35.73 27.52
CA VAL A 579 -0.09 -34.38 28.11
C VAL A 579 -1.57 -34.01 28.30
N PRO A 580 -2.21 -34.44 29.41
CA PRO A 580 -3.64 -34.29 29.64
C PRO A 580 -4.17 -32.86 29.81
N ASP A 581 -3.31 -31.84 29.86
CA ASP A 581 -3.70 -30.43 29.93
C ASP A 581 -3.35 -29.65 28.65
N MET A 582 -2.83 -30.33 27.62
CA MET A 582 -2.49 -29.69 26.35
C MET A 582 -3.72 -29.04 25.73
N ARG A 583 -3.52 -27.82 25.21
CA ARG A 583 -4.49 -27.04 24.43
C ARG A 583 -4.04 -26.93 22.98
N PHE A 584 -4.98 -27.03 22.04
CA PHE A 584 -4.74 -26.85 20.61
C PHE A 584 -5.68 -25.79 20.05
N MET A 585 -5.12 -24.66 19.63
CA MET A 585 -5.85 -23.55 19.03
C MET A 585 -5.89 -23.66 17.51
N ILE A 586 -7.07 -23.54 16.93
CA ILE A 586 -7.28 -23.43 15.48
C ILE A 586 -7.61 -21.98 15.14
N VAL A 587 -6.78 -21.36 14.30
CA VAL A 587 -6.85 -19.93 13.95
C VAL A 587 -6.94 -19.75 12.43
N GLY A 588 -7.85 -18.90 11.98
CA GLY A 588 -8.05 -18.60 10.56
C GLY A 588 -9.44 -18.09 10.22
N SER A 589 -9.55 -17.41 9.08
CA SER A 589 -10.84 -16.94 8.54
C SER A 589 -11.57 -18.05 7.78
N ASN A 590 -12.89 -17.88 7.61
CA ASN A 590 -13.75 -18.71 6.76
C ASN A 590 -13.85 -20.20 7.17
N MET A 591 -13.80 -20.49 8.47
CA MET A 591 -13.92 -21.87 8.97
C MET A 591 -15.28 -22.49 8.60
N PRO A 592 -15.33 -23.64 7.91
CA PRO A 592 -16.57 -24.35 7.67
C PRO A 592 -17.10 -24.96 8.97
N ALA A 593 -18.40 -25.26 9.01
CA ALA A 593 -19.06 -25.79 10.20
C ALA A 593 -18.42 -27.09 10.73
N GLU A 594 -17.88 -27.93 9.85
CA GLU A 594 -17.15 -29.15 10.20
C GLU A 594 -15.84 -28.88 10.96
N VAL A 595 -15.13 -27.79 10.67
CA VAL A 595 -13.94 -27.37 11.41
C VAL A 595 -14.34 -26.75 12.75
N VAL A 596 -15.39 -25.93 12.77
CA VAL A 596 -15.92 -25.35 14.02
C VAL A 596 -16.39 -26.45 14.98
N ALA A 597 -16.96 -27.54 14.46
CA ALA A 597 -17.41 -28.68 15.26
C ALA A 597 -16.26 -29.40 15.99
N LEU A 598 -15.01 -29.28 15.52
CA LEU A 598 -13.84 -29.84 16.21
C LEU A 598 -13.61 -29.21 17.59
N GLY A 599 -14.15 -28.02 17.86
CA GLY A 599 -14.10 -27.40 19.19
C GLY A 599 -14.89 -28.15 20.28
N LYS A 600 -15.63 -29.20 19.92
CA LYS A 600 -16.25 -30.12 20.88
C LYS A 600 -15.26 -31.14 21.44
N GLU A 601 -14.14 -31.36 20.76
CA GLU A 601 -13.11 -32.29 21.21
C GLU A 601 -12.35 -31.70 22.41
N PRO A 602 -12.09 -32.50 23.47
CA PRO A 602 -11.41 -32.00 24.66
C PRO A 602 -10.05 -31.34 24.36
N GLY A 603 -9.90 -30.09 24.80
CA GLY A 603 -8.68 -29.30 24.65
C GLY A 603 -8.47 -28.67 23.27
N VAL A 604 -9.45 -28.72 22.37
CA VAL A 604 -9.42 -28.02 21.07
C VAL A 604 -10.20 -26.71 21.17
N ASP A 605 -9.54 -25.59 20.87
CA ASP A 605 -10.12 -24.25 20.95
C ASP A 605 -10.24 -23.65 19.53
N ILE A 606 -11.46 -23.22 19.16
CA ILE A 606 -11.72 -22.56 17.87
C ILE A 606 -11.65 -21.04 18.08
N VAL A 607 -10.63 -20.40 17.53
CA VAL A 607 -10.40 -18.95 17.72
C VAL A 607 -11.02 -18.12 16.61
N GLY A 608 -11.00 -18.62 15.37
CA GLY A 608 -11.44 -17.85 14.19
C GLY A 608 -10.37 -16.88 13.68
N TYR A 609 -10.80 -15.79 13.05
CA TYR A 609 -9.90 -14.77 12.50
C TYR A 609 -9.24 -13.96 13.62
N VAL A 610 -7.94 -13.69 13.47
CA VAL A 610 -7.16 -12.85 14.38
C VAL A 610 -6.44 -11.82 13.53
N GLU A 611 -6.56 -10.54 13.92
CA GLU A 611 -5.96 -9.43 13.19
C GLU A 611 -4.44 -9.33 13.38
N HIS A 612 -3.94 -9.63 14.60
CA HIS A 612 -2.52 -9.58 14.93
C HIS A 612 -2.01 -10.92 15.45
N LEU A 613 -1.03 -11.51 14.76
CA LEU A 613 -0.46 -12.80 15.14
C LEU A 613 0.57 -12.71 16.27
N ALA A 614 1.21 -11.55 16.49
CA ALA A 614 2.26 -11.41 17.50
C ALA A 614 1.81 -11.81 18.93
N PRO A 615 0.65 -11.35 19.45
CA PRO A 615 0.17 -11.78 20.78
C PRO A 615 -0.17 -13.27 20.85
N LEU A 616 -0.61 -13.86 19.74
CA LEU A 616 -0.89 -15.28 19.64
C LEU A 616 0.40 -16.10 19.69
N PHE A 617 1.40 -15.76 18.88
CA PHE A 617 2.66 -16.50 18.86
C PHE A 617 3.48 -16.31 20.15
N ALA A 618 3.39 -15.14 20.81
CA ALA A 618 4.03 -14.89 22.09
C ALA A 618 3.51 -15.80 23.23
N ARG A 619 2.31 -16.39 23.11
CA ARG A 619 1.75 -17.31 24.10
C ARG A 619 1.81 -18.80 23.69
N CYS A 620 2.00 -19.11 22.41
CA CYS A 620 1.98 -20.49 21.92
C CYS A 620 3.35 -21.14 22.04
N ARG A 621 3.42 -22.38 22.55
CA ARG A 621 4.70 -23.10 22.62
C ARG A 621 5.11 -23.66 21.26
N LEU A 622 4.20 -24.30 20.54
CA LEU A 622 4.50 -24.84 19.21
C LEU A 622 3.42 -24.45 18.19
N SER A 623 3.81 -24.33 16.93
CA SER A 623 2.88 -24.42 15.82
C SER A 623 2.89 -25.80 15.18
N VAL A 624 1.80 -26.20 14.55
CA VAL A 624 1.71 -27.48 13.82
C VAL A 624 1.29 -27.27 12.36
N ALA A 625 1.91 -28.01 11.44
CA ALA A 625 1.61 -28.04 10.01
C ALA A 625 1.40 -29.48 9.50
N PRO A 626 0.29 -30.16 9.88
CA PRO A 626 0.03 -31.56 9.59
C PRO A 626 -0.59 -31.77 8.19
N LEU A 627 0.03 -31.20 7.15
CA LEU A 627 -0.50 -31.26 5.77
C LEU A 627 -0.22 -32.61 5.12
N ARG A 628 -1.24 -33.26 4.56
CA ARG A 628 -1.08 -34.52 3.82
C ARG A 628 -0.84 -34.32 2.32
N TYR A 629 -1.21 -33.15 1.78
CA TYR A 629 -1.00 -32.80 0.38
C TYR A 629 -0.83 -31.27 0.22
N GLY A 630 -0.24 -30.86 -0.91
CA GLY A 630 0.05 -29.48 -1.25
C GLY A 630 1.17 -29.37 -2.29
N ALA A 631 1.48 -28.15 -2.74
CA ALA A 631 2.62 -27.82 -3.60
C ALA A 631 3.27 -26.53 -3.10
N GLY A 632 4.52 -26.26 -3.50
CA GLY A 632 5.26 -25.05 -3.14
C GLY A 632 5.73 -24.98 -1.68
N ILE A 633 6.24 -23.81 -1.30
CA ILE A 633 6.71 -23.46 0.05
C ILE A 633 5.52 -22.96 0.90
N LYS A 634 5.37 -23.48 2.13
CA LYS A 634 4.19 -23.20 2.96
C LYS A 634 4.44 -21.98 3.85
N GLY A 635 3.74 -20.87 3.57
CA GLY A 635 3.86 -19.62 4.33
C GLY A 635 3.69 -19.77 5.84
N LYS A 636 2.80 -20.67 6.29
CA LYS A 636 2.51 -20.86 7.73
C LYS A 636 3.71 -21.31 8.57
N ILE A 637 4.61 -22.10 7.99
CA ILE A 637 5.81 -22.56 8.69
C ILE A 637 6.76 -21.37 8.83
N GLY A 638 7.04 -20.66 7.73
CA GLY A 638 7.90 -19.48 7.76
C GLY A 638 7.37 -18.38 8.67
N THR A 639 6.05 -18.13 8.66
CA THR A 639 5.43 -17.20 9.62
C THR A 639 5.68 -17.63 11.06
N SER A 640 5.53 -18.92 11.41
CA SER A 640 5.79 -19.37 12.78
C SER A 640 7.26 -19.18 13.19
N LEU A 641 8.17 -19.59 12.31
CA LEU A 641 9.61 -19.43 12.53
C LEU A 641 10.02 -17.96 12.62
N SER A 642 9.37 -17.06 11.88
CA SER A 642 9.67 -15.62 11.91
C SER A 642 9.29 -14.95 13.23
N TYR A 643 8.43 -15.58 14.05
CA TYR A 643 8.12 -15.15 15.42
C TYR A 643 8.92 -15.92 16.49
N GLY A 644 9.82 -16.83 16.10
CA GLY A 644 10.54 -17.70 17.03
C GLY A 644 9.60 -18.68 17.72
N VAL A 645 8.62 -19.22 16.99
CA VAL A 645 7.79 -20.34 17.46
C VAL A 645 8.20 -21.58 16.68
N PRO A 646 8.78 -22.60 17.34
CA PRO A 646 9.10 -23.85 16.68
C PRO A 646 7.87 -24.51 16.06
N CYS A 647 8.07 -25.10 14.87
CA CYS A 647 7.00 -25.78 14.14
C CYS A 647 7.25 -27.29 14.07
N VAL A 648 6.19 -28.08 14.28
CA VAL A 648 6.16 -29.50 13.90
C VAL A 648 5.41 -29.63 12.57
N ALA A 649 6.00 -30.29 11.59
CA ALA A 649 5.51 -30.32 10.22
C ALA A 649 5.58 -31.73 9.63
N THR A 650 4.73 -32.03 8.65
CA THR A 650 4.90 -33.24 7.83
C THR A 650 6.02 -33.01 6.81
N PRO A 651 6.63 -34.07 6.24
CA PRO A 651 7.58 -33.94 5.14
C PRO A 651 6.99 -33.13 3.96
N ILE A 652 5.71 -33.33 3.66
CA ILE A 652 4.99 -32.59 2.62
C ILE A 652 4.88 -31.10 2.96
N ALA A 653 4.66 -30.75 4.23
CA ALA A 653 4.57 -29.36 4.65
C ALA A 653 5.93 -28.65 4.57
N ALA A 654 7.03 -29.35 4.88
CA ALA A 654 8.40 -28.80 4.86
C ALA A 654 9.07 -28.80 3.46
N GLU A 655 8.47 -29.46 2.47
CA GLU A 655 8.97 -29.56 1.09
C GLU A 655 9.36 -28.20 0.49
N GLY A 656 10.52 -28.13 -0.15
CA GLY A 656 11.00 -26.95 -0.88
C GLY A 656 11.50 -25.80 -0.01
N MET A 657 11.37 -25.89 1.32
CA MET A 657 11.79 -24.82 2.22
C MET A 657 13.29 -24.84 2.52
N GLY A 658 13.95 -26.01 2.49
CA GLY A 658 15.34 -26.18 2.95
C GLY A 658 15.47 -26.32 4.48
N LEU A 659 14.40 -26.74 5.15
CA LEU A 659 14.39 -27.00 6.59
C LEU A 659 15.12 -28.30 6.95
N THR A 660 15.65 -28.37 8.17
CA THR A 660 16.39 -29.52 8.69
C THR A 660 15.77 -29.98 10.01
N ASP A 661 15.35 -31.24 10.04
CA ASP A 661 14.73 -31.86 11.21
C ASP A 661 15.62 -31.76 12.46
N ARG A 662 15.01 -31.52 13.62
CA ARG A 662 15.65 -31.28 14.94
C ARG A 662 16.61 -30.09 14.99
N SER A 663 16.79 -29.35 13.90
CA SER A 663 17.62 -28.14 13.83
C SER A 663 16.76 -26.88 13.87
N ASN A 664 15.87 -26.70 12.89
CA ASN A 664 15.01 -25.51 12.76
C ASN A 664 13.52 -25.85 12.59
N VAL A 665 13.19 -27.13 12.55
CA VAL A 665 11.82 -27.66 12.51
C VAL A 665 11.84 -29.07 13.12
N MET A 666 10.68 -29.58 13.52
CA MET A 666 10.49 -31.01 13.79
C MET A 666 9.67 -31.64 12.67
N ILE A 667 10.10 -32.79 12.16
CA ILE A 667 9.42 -33.50 11.07
C ILE A 667 8.78 -34.80 11.57
N GLY A 668 7.46 -34.89 11.45
CA GLY A 668 6.68 -36.10 11.72
C GLY A 668 6.16 -36.72 10.43
N ALA A 669 6.66 -37.90 10.05
CA ALA A 669 6.31 -38.55 8.78
C ALA A 669 4.86 -39.10 8.74
N ASP A 670 4.35 -39.52 9.90
CA ASP A 670 3.00 -40.04 10.08
C ASP A 670 2.43 -39.60 11.45
N ALA A 671 1.22 -40.07 11.79
CA ALA A 671 0.51 -39.58 12.96
C ALA A 671 1.24 -39.88 14.29
N GLU A 672 1.93 -41.00 14.37
CA GLU A 672 2.66 -41.43 15.57
C GLU A 672 3.93 -40.59 15.74
N HIS A 673 4.77 -40.55 14.71
CA HIS A 673 5.99 -39.75 14.75
C HIS A 673 5.71 -38.24 14.91
N PHE A 674 4.59 -37.75 14.36
CA PHE A 674 4.17 -36.36 14.55
C PHE A 674 3.76 -36.08 16.00
N ALA A 675 3.00 -36.97 16.63
CA ALA A 675 2.63 -36.84 18.04
C ALA A 675 3.88 -36.83 18.93
N ASP A 676 4.82 -37.76 18.70
CA ASP A 676 6.07 -37.87 19.45
C ASP A 676 6.91 -36.60 19.29
N ALA A 677 7.05 -36.09 18.07
CA ALA A 677 7.75 -34.84 17.79
C ALA A 677 7.13 -33.62 18.50
N VAL A 678 5.79 -33.56 18.57
CA VAL A 678 5.07 -32.52 19.34
C VAL A 678 5.36 -32.63 20.83
N ILE A 679 5.27 -33.84 21.40
CA ILE A 679 5.48 -34.06 22.83
C ILE A 679 6.91 -33.69 23.21
N GLU A 680 7.91 -34.17 22.45
CA GLU A 680 9.32 -33.90 22.68
C GLU A 680 9.62 -32.39 22.64
N ALA A 681 9.27 -31.71 21.55
CA ALA A 681 9.55 -30.29 21.38
C ALA A 681 8.75 -29.39 22.34
N HIS A 682 7.63 -29.88 22.89
CA HIS A 682 6.85 -29.13 23.88
C HIS A 682 7.45 -29.26 25.29
N GLN A 683 8.13 -30.37 25.61
CA GLN A 683 8.62 -30.67 26.95
C GLN A 683 10.10 -30.34 27.14
N ASP A 684 10.92 -30.47 26.10
CA ASP A 684 12.36 -30.17 26.14
C ASP A 684 12.63 -28.69 25.83
N GLU A 685 12.88 -27.90 26.87
CA GLU A 685 13.20 -26.47 26.75
C GLU A 685 14.50 -26.22 25.96
N ALA A 686 15.51 -27.09 26.08
CA ALA A 686 16.78 -26.91 25.37
C ALA A 686 16.61 -27.18 23.86
N LEU A 687 15.83 -28.21 23.51
CA LEU A 687 15.43 -28.45 22.12
C LEU A 687 14.58 -27.30 21.58
N TRP A 688 13.62 -26.82 22.36
CA TRP A 688 12.74 -25.72 21.96
C TRP A 688 13.53 -24.44 21.67
N ASN A 689 14.44 -24.03 22.57
CA ASN A 689 15.26 -22.83 22.40
C ASN A 689 16.13 -22.94 21.14
N ARG A 690 16.77 -24.09 20.93
CA ARG A 690 17.56 -24.35 19.71
C ARG A 690 16.70 -24.26 18.44
N LEU A 691 15.52 -24.87 18.42
CA LEU A 691 14.60 -24.80 17.27
C LEU A 691 14.15 -23.37 17.01
N SER A 692 13.88 -22.59 18.06
CA SER A 692 13.45 -21.20 17.97
C SER A 692 14.55 -20.31 17.41
N GLU A 693 15.76 -20.37 17.98
CA GLU A 693 16.92 -19.59 17.55
C GLU A 693 17.32 -19.92 16.11
N ASN A 694 17.46 -21.21 15.79
CA ASN A 694 17.80 -21.64 14.43
C ASN A 694 16.68 -21.33 13.43
N GLY A 695 15.41 -21.35 13.87
CA GLY A 695 14.27 -20.96 13.05
C GLY A 695 14.32 -19.47 12.66
N LEU A 696 14.62 -18.60 13.63
CA LEU A 696 14.82 -17.17 13.41
C LEU A 696 16.00 -16.90 12.48
N GLU A 697 17.16 -17.50 12.75
CA GLU A 697 18.34 -17.34 11.89
C GLU A 697 18.07 -17.84 10.47
N PHE A 698 17.36 -18.96 10.34
CA PHE A 698 16.98 -19.51 9.05
C PHE A 698 16.05 -18.58 8.26
N MET A 699 15.05 -17.98 8.93
CA MET A 699 14.18 -16.99 8.31
C MET A 699 14.95 -15.75 7.88
N GLU A 700 15.82 -15.24 8.76
CA GLU A 700 16.64 -14.07 8.48
C GLU A 700 17.59 -14.30 7.29
N ARG A 701 18.18 -15.49 7.20
CA ARG A 701 19.14 -15.82 6.14
C ARG A 701 18.50 -16.08 4.77
N ASN A 702 17.27 -16.58 4.74
CA ASN A 702 16.67 -17.13 3.50
C ASN A 702 15.41 -16.41 3.01
N PHE A 703 14.65 -15.78 3.91
CA PHE A 703 13.32 -15.22 3.62
C PHE A 703 13.18 -13.75 4.07
N SER A 704 14.23 -13.14 4.63
CA SER A 704 14.23 -11.73 5.03
C SER A 704 14.07 -10.78 3.84
N TYR A 705 13.64 -9.55 4.16
CA TYR A 705 13.56 -8.46 3.19
C TYR A 705 14.90 -8.20 2.50
N ALA A 706 15.99 -8.12 3.27
CA ALA A 706 17.33 -7.89 2.73
C ALA A 706 17.75 -8.99 1.74
N ARG A 707 17.43 -10.25 2.05
CA ARG A 707 17.73 -11.37 1.16
C ARG A 707 16.88 -11.34 -0.10
N GLY A 708 15.59 -11.00 0.02
CA GLY A 708 14.70 -10.79 -1.12
C GLY A 708 15.22 -9.69 -2.05
N LEU A 709 15.57 -8.54 -1.47
CA LEU A 709 16.08 -7.37 -2.19
C LEU A 709 17.35 -7.71 -2.98
N GLN A 710 18.28 -8.45 -2.36
CA GLN A 710 19.49 -8.91 -3.03
C GLN A 710 19.18 -9.84 -4.22
N ARG A 711 18.28 -10.81 -4.04
CA ARG A 711 17.92 -11.76 -5.11
C ARG A 711 17.20 -11.07 -6.27
N LEU A 712 16.25 -10.19 -5.95
CA LEU A 712 15.54 -9.40 -6.96
C LEU A 712 16.49 -8.45 -7.70
N GLY A 713 17.37 -7.76 -6.98
CA GLY A 713 18.40 -6.89 -7.57
C GLY A 713 19.29 -7.65 -8.55
N THR A 714 19.79 -8.83 -8.15
CA THR A 714 20.60 -9.70 -9.02
C THR A 714 19.84 -10.07 -10.29
N LEU A 715 18.58 -10.49 -10.16
CA LEU A 715 17.73 -10.83 -11.31
C LEU A 715 17.54 -9.63 -12.25
N ILE A 716 17.27 -8.46 -11.69
CA ILE A 716 17.09 -7.22 -12.46
C ILE A 716 18.37 -6.89 -13.22
N ASP A 717 19.53 -6.91 -12.56
CA ASP A 717 20.82 -6.63 -13.20
C ASP A 717 21.10 -7.59 -14.36
N GLU A 718 20.85 -8.89 -14.18
CA GLU A 718 20.98 -9.89 -15.24
C GLU A 718 20.03 -9.63 -16.43
N VAL A 719 18.79 -9.26 -16.13
CA VAL A 719 17.76 -8.99 -17.14
C VAL A 719 18.08 -7.73 -17.94
N PHE A 720 18.59 -6.67 -17.29
CA PHE A 720 18.99 -5.44 -17.97
C PHE A 720 20.32 -5.59 -18.74
N ALA A 721 21.25 -6.42 -18.26
CA ALA A 721 22.52 -6.69 -18.94
C ALA A 721 22.38 -7.57 -20.20
N ALA A 722 21.35 -8.41 -20.27
CA ALA A 722 21.10 -9.26 -21.42
C ALA A 722 20.75 -8.44 -22.67
N PRO A 723 21.05 -8.90 -23.90
CA PRO A 723 20.49 -8.29 -25.10
C PRO A 723 18.94 -8.26 -25.01
N GLN A 724 18.29 -7.20 -25.50
CA GLN A 724 16.84 -7.26 -25.66
C GLN A 724 16.50 -8.40 -26.61
N SER A 725 15.74 -9.39 -26.12
CA SER A 725 15.18 -10.41 -27.00
C SER A 725 14.19 -9.70 -27.90
N ILE A 726 14.63 -9.31 -29.10
CA ILE A 726 13.74 -8.93 -30.17
C ILE A 726 12.95 -10.20 -30.44
N SER A 727 11.74 -10.32 -29.89
CA SER A 727 10.82 -11.34 -30.33
C SER A 727 10.49 -10.99 -31.77
N SER A 728 11.26 -11.52 -32.71
CA SER A 728 10.92 -11.54 -34.11
C SER A 728 9.63 -12.32 -34.21
N GLY A 729 8.50 -11.60 -34.19
CA GLY A 729 7.25 -12.08 -34.74
C GLY A 729 7.48 -12.33 -36.22
N ALA A 730 7.98 -13.52 -36.56
CA ALA A 730 8.04 -14.03 -37.92
C ALA A 730 8.25 -15.56 -37.88
N ASN A 731 7.15 -16.28 -38.09
CA ASN A 731 7.06 -17.69 -38.51
C ASN A 731 7.80 -18.76 -37.69
N ARG A 732 7.04 -19.48 -36.84
CA ARG A 732 6.88 -20.94 -36.92
C ARG A 732 5.66 -21.42 -36.15
#